data_AF-A0A9W6WVA1-F1
#
_entry.id   AF-A0A9W6WVA1-F1
#
_cell.length_a   1.000
_cell.length_b   1.000
_cell.length_c   1.000
_cell.angle_alpha   90.00
_cell.angle_beta   90.00
_cell.angle_gamma   90.00
#
_symmetry.space_group_name_H-M   'P 1'
#
loop_
_entity.id
_entity.type
_entity.pdbx_description
1 polymer ?
#
loop_
_entity_poly.entity_id
_entity_poly.type
_entity_poly.pdbx_seq_one_letter_code
_entity_poly.pdbx_strand_id
1 'polypeptide(L)'
;MLLREQEAVIYVDGLPFTARCSAKLNENDLVPGITGHKIQVLESSLKSSLQEKLKKANNRFEYWNEVALRENELVVGTAEPDHVLTLPELYESSDVAKYKNTIQSVVYRRIPIERENAPEHGDVEMLMNLMDATGDDGATAFVFNCQMGKRRTTTAMVIGRLICQRNTLNINDLMPNAPVTEEEEQHDNQVECGNFAVIREVQKRLQNGRAAKRWVDTAIDECATICNIRTVINEYRDLSNAEAKPAKRSYYLHHAICFLERYFYLVVFGAYMIETHLTHGGEEPTPAIEDDDSSHPSFSKWLQQHPNLFRLLDDLGGVRYKSDKVLTDCVLKMDHFFGIARIPFELTTNVPNYRRIANEPIFGTAQCLEQGIIDVVEHLRGEFDRAIWINLREEAVIYVTGRPFCVRHQNDLMVNVEYPGIEVDEITAIEQQVKLELQTKVRKDNGLFMYWYEPREMVNDETMEHINPQVDVKTLTEVYEDATQQTGFDLRYARIPVSDETAPEEKDLDDMVRLLLPAFMNELGLLLPSDQTSAQKKRKTAVICNCQMGRGRTTTALVCVYMLRVVLEDSASLVLASADKPSLLKEILGARTAGHRRQSAAITGEFVVIRKLLKTLDNGSDCKLLVDYAIDQCEHMQNLRDCISQCRDLAVDRDLPSAKRDFFMLRAVNYFERYFYLVCFASYLLEERAHFFQRSLFVTWMNGRYGSALYELLDNLCFEEEIGAETHVSSMRWRWRRKRKLVSRLE
;
A
#
# COMPACT_ATOMS: atom_id res chain seq x y z
N MET A 1 -25.87 16.99 6.45
CA MET A 1 -25.00 15.81 6.29
C MET A 1 -24.08 15.68 7.49
N LEU A 2 -24.07 14.51 8.15
CA LEU A 2 -23.18 14.20 9.26
C LEU A 2 -21.99 13.38 8.79
N LEU A 3 -20.78 13.86 9.06
CA LEU A 3 -19.53 13.35 8.48
C LEU A 3 -18.76 12.40 9.42
N ARG A 4 -19.42 11.79 10.40
CA ARG A 4 -18.74 11.01 11.45
C ARG A 4 -18.68 9.51 11.11
N GLU A 5 -17.49 9.02 10.78
CA GLU A 5 -17.23 7.60 10.51
C GLU A 5 -17.08 6.75 11.77
N GLN A 6 -16.16 7.11 12.67
CA GLN A 6 -15.77 6.26 13.80
C GLN A 6 -16.51 6.58 15.10
N GLU A 7 -17.49 7.47 15.10
CA GLU A 7 -18.12 7.96 16.34
C GLU A 7 -19.63 7.73 16.30
N ALA A 8 -20.09 6.72 17.04
CA ALA A 8 -21.52 6.51 17.28
C ALA A 8 -22.03 7.63 18.20
N VAL A 9 -23.06 8.35 17.73
CA VAL A 9 -23.69 9.45 18.46
C VAL A 9 -25.14 9.09 18.74
N ILE A 10 -25.55 9.25 20.00
CA ILE A 10 -26.95 9.25 20.40
C ILE A 10 -27.30 10.58 21.05
N TYR A 11 -28.59 10.90 21.09
CA TYR A 11 -29.11 12.10 21.74
C TYR A 11 -29.95 11.69 22.95
N VAL A 12 -29.76 12.39 24.06
CA VAL A 12 -30.55 12.20 25.28
C VAL A 12 -31.06 13.58 25.69
N ASP A 13 -32.39 13.75 25.75
CA ASP A 13 -33.03 15.06 26.00
C ASP A 13 -32.52 16.19 25.08
N GLY A 14 -32.24 15.84 23.82
CA GLY A 14 -31.72 16.78 22.81
C GLY A 14 -30.22 17.10 22.92
N LEU A 15 -29.50 16.52 23.89
CA LEU A 15 -28.04 16.68 24.03
C LEU A 15 -27.29 15.50 23.39
N PRO A 16 -26.19 15.74 22.64
CA PRO A 16 -25.44 14.68 21.97
C PRO A 16 -24.44 13.98 22.92
N PHE A 17 -24.37 12.66 22.83
CA PHE A 17 -23.43 11.80 23.57
C PHE A 17 -22.71 10.82 22.63
N THR A 18 -21.44 10.55 22.89
CA THR A 18 -20.62 9.59 22.14
C THR A 18 -19.98 8.57 23.06
N ALA A 19 -19.90 7.31 22.63
CA ALA A 19 -19.19 6.28 23.37
C ALA A 19 -17.65 6.47 23.26
N ARG A 20 -16.94 6.30 24.38
CA ARG A 20 -15.47 6.39 24.50
C ARG A 20 -14.93 5.25 25.38
N CYS A 21 -13.70 4.82 25.15
CA CYS A 21 -13.00 3.90 26.04
C CYS A 21 -12.68 4.59 27.37
N SER A 22 -12.89 3.90 28.50
CA SER A 22 -12.71 4.46 29.85
C SER A 22 -11.27 4.93 30.12
N ALA A 23 -10.27 4.30 29.51
CA ALA A 23 -8.86 4.70 29.63
C ALA A 23 -8.47 5.91 28.75
N LYS A 24 -9.34 6.32 27.83
CA LYS A 24 -9.04 7.25 26.74
C LYS A 24 -10.24 8.16 26.43
N LEU A 25 -10.75 8.83 27.45
CA LEU A 25 -11.95 9.69 27.34
C LEU A 25 -11.79 10.81 26.29
N ASN A 26 -10.56 11.28 26.07
CA ASN A 26 -10.22 12.34 25.12
C ASN A 26 -9.72 11.81 23.76
N GLU A 27 -9.58 10.49 23.59
CA GLU A 27 -9.14 9.89 22.33
C GLU A 27 -10.29 9.19 21.63
N ASN A 28 -10.24 9.20 20.29
CA ASN A 28 -11.18 8.46 19.47
C ASN A 28 -10.64 7.03 19.31
N ASP A 29 -11.04 6.12 20.19
CA ASP A 29 -10.49 4.76 20.24
C ASP A 29 -11.40 3.72 19.57
N LEU A 30 -12.13 4.12 18.52
CA LEU A 30 -13.00 3.22 17.75
C LEU A 30 -12.33 2.79 16.45
N VAL A 31 -12.56 1.52 16.10
CA VAL A 31 -11.87 0.74 15.07
C VAL A 31 -11.84 1.49 13.72
N PRO A 32 -10.67 1.63 13.07
CA PRO A 32 -10.59 2.15 11.69
C PRO A 32 -11.41 1.31 10.71
N GLY A 33 -12.09 1.94 9.74
CA GLY A 33 -12.79 1.23 8.65
C GLY A 33 -14.23 0.76 8.95
N ILE A 34 -14.95 1.47 9.82
CA ILE A 34 -16.38 1.20 10.09
C ILE A 34 -17.23 1.89 9.02
N THR A 35 -18.01 1.12 8.26
CA THR A 35 -18.94 1.66 7.24
C THR A 35 -20.09 2.45 7.88
N GLY A 36 -20.74 3.32 7.09
CA GLY A 36 -21.92 4.10 7.51
C GLY A 36 -23.10 3.24 8.04
N HIS A 37 -23.25 2.01 7.58
CA HIS A 37 -24.24 1.06 8.12
C HIS A 37 -23.82 0.52 9.48
N LYS A 38 -22.56 0.08 9.64
CA LYS A 38 -22.03 -0.44 10.90
C LYS A 38 -22.11 0.60 12.03
N ILE A 39 -21.88 1.87 11.73
CA ILE A 39 -22.00 2.92 12.75
C ILE A 39 -23.46 3.16 13.17
N GLN A 40 -24.44 3.04 12.28
CA GLN A 40 -25.87 3.14 12.60
C GLN A 40 -26.34 1.95 13.46
N VAL A 41 -25.83 0.74 13.18
CA VAL A 41 -26.07 -0.44 14.01
C VAL A 41 -25.48 -0.23 15.41
N LEU A 42 -24.26 0.31 15.51
CA LEU A 42 -23.64 0.67 16.78
C LEU A 42 -24.45 1.72 17.54
N GLU A 43 -24.99 2.74 16.87
CA GLU A 43 -25.86 3.76 17.49
C GLU A 43 -27.17 3.17 18.00
N SER A 44 -27.78 2.26 17.23
CA SER A 44 -29.00 1.55 17.63
C SER A 44 -28.76 0.64 18.84
N SER A 45 -27.61 -0.05 18.86
CA SER A 45 -27.17 -0.87 19.99
C SER A 45 -26.86 -0.01 21.22
N LEU A 46 -26.17 1.12 21.05
CA LEU A 46 -25.85 2.06 22.11
C LEU A 46 -27.12 2.67 22.73
N LYS A 47 -28.08 3.07 21.88
CA LYS A 47 -29.42 3.52 22.30
C LYS A 47 -30.10 2.44 23.14
N SER A 48 -30.23 1.22 22.61
CA SER A 48 -30.92 0.12 23.29
C SER A 48 -30.30 -0.19 24.66
N SER A 49 -28.97 -0.21 24.73
CA SER A 49 -28.22 -0.43 25.96
C SER A 49 -28.46 0.68 26.99
N LEU A 50 -28.46 1.95 26.58
CA LEU A 50 -28.73 3.06 27.49
C LEU A 50 -30.18 3.07 27.97
N GLN A 51 -31.15 2.79 27.09
CA GLN A 51 -32.57 2.69 27.46
C GLN A 51 -32.80 1.59 28.51
N GLU A 52 -32.13 0.45 28.39
CA GLU A 52 -32.19 -0.62 29.38
C GLU A 52 -31.59 -0.18 30.73
N LYS A 53 -30.48 0.55 30.71
CA LYS A 53 -29.88 1.11 31.93
C LYS A 53 -30.81 2.11 32.62
N LEU A 54 -31.40 3.05 31.88
CA LEU A 54 -32.33 4.03 32.42
C LEU A 54 -33.54 3.36 33.10
N LYS A 55 -34.12 2.34 32.46
CA LYS A 55 -35.23 1.55 33.05
C LYS A 55 -34.82 0.85 34.35
N LYS A 56 -33.59 0.34 34.45
CA LYS A 56 -33.08 -0.34 35.65
C LYS A 56 -32.66 0.63 36.76
N ALA A 57 -32.25 1.85 36.42
CA ALA A 57 -31.67 2.83 37.34
C ALA A 57 -32.61 3.99 37.68
N ASN A 58 -33.93 3.80 37.56
CA ASN A 58 -34.94 4.83 37.83
C ASN A 58 -34.65 6.14 37.08
N ASN A 59 -34.46 6.02 35.77
CA ASN A 59 -34.16 7.10 34.83
C ASN A 59 -32.85 7.83 35.05
N ARG A 60 -31.91 7.29 35.85
CA ARG A 60 -30.58 7.85 36.06
C ARG A 60 -29.53 7.19 35.18
N PHE A 61 -28.57 7.97 34.70
CA PHE A 61 -27.39 7.45 34.00
C PHE A 61 -26.15 8.29 34.31
N GLU A 62 -24.98 7.70 34.11
CA GLU A 62 -23.68 8.35 34.31
C GLU A 62 -23.03 8.65 32.96
N TYR A 63 -22.42 9.82 32.84
CA TYR A 63 -21.66 10.22 31.67
C TYR A 63 -20.46 11.08 32.05
N TRP A 64 -19.44 11.07 31.19
CA TRP A 64 -18.28 11.95 31.35
C TRP A 64 -18.52 13.27 30.64
N ASN A 65 -18.31 14.38 31.35
CA ASN A 65 -18.42 15.73 30.84
C ASN A 65 -17.04 16.38 30.76
N GLU A 66 -16.66 16.89 29.58
CA GLU A 66 -15.42 17.64 29.40
C GLU A 66 -15.66 19.11 29.80
N VAL A 67 -15.39 19.44 31.05
CA VAL A 67 -15.62 20.80 31.62
C VAL A 67 -14.59 21.82 31.16
N ALA A 68 -13.38 21.36 30.83
CA ALA A 68 -12.31 22.13 30.21
C ALA A 68 -11.48 21.22 29.31
N LEU A 69 -10.62 21.78 28.46
CA LEU A 69 -9.86 21.01 27.47
C LEU A 69 -9.09 19.85 28.12
N ARG A 70 -9.51 18.61 27.80
CA ARG A 70 -9.02 17.33 28.33
C ARG A 70 -9.31 17.04 29.81
N GLU A 71 -10.09 17.88 30.47
CA GLU A 71 -10.51 17.71 31.86
C GLU A 71 -11.92 17.14 31.90
N ASN A 72 -12.05 15.89 32.36
CA ASN A 72 -13.31 15.16 32.39
C ASN A 72 -13.78 14.94 33.83
N GLU A 73 -15.06 15.17 34.08
CA GLU A 73 -15.72 14.82 35.33
C GLU A 73 -16.85 13.82 35.08
N LEU A 74 -17.10 12.94 36.05
CA LEU A 74 -18.23 12.01 35.99
C LEU A 74 -19.47 12.72 36.52
N VAL A 75 -20.51 12.81 35.69
CA VAL A 75 -21.78 13.46 36.00
C VAL A 75 -22.90 12.43 35.99
N VAL A 76 -23.88 12.61 36.88
CA VAL A 76 -25.12 11.84 36.89
C VAL A 76 -26.23 12.67 36.28
N GLY A 77 -26.79 12.21 35.17
CA GLY A 77 -27.96 12.77 34.51
C GLY A 77 -29.23 11.98 34.80
N THR A 78 -30.37 12.58 34.45
CA THR A 78 -31.68 11.91 34.42
C THR A 78 -32.33 12.10 33.08
N ALA A 79 -32.90 11.04 32.50
CA ALA A 79 -33.60 11.09 31.22
C ALA A 79 -34.65 9.99 31.13
N GLU A 80 -35.76 10.27 30.44
CA GLU A 80 -36.74 9.22 30.12
C GLU A 80 -36.19 8.29 29.02
N PRO A 81 -36.43 6.97 29.08
CA PRO A 81 -35.89 6.04 28.08
C PRO A 81 -36.31 6.37 26.63
N ASP A 82 -37.51 6.90 26.41
CA ASP A 82 -38.01 7.30 25.09
C ASP A 82 -37.36 8.58 24.55
N HIS A 83 -36.71 9.37 25.40
CA HIS A 83 -35.94 10.56 25.01
C HIS A 83 -34.52 10.23 24.51
N VAL A 84 -34.14 8.94 24.51
CA VAL A 84 -32.89 8.46 23.90
C VAL A 84 -33.11 8.19 22.42
N LEU A 85 -32.57 9.05 21.56
CA LEU A 85 -32.76 9.03 20.11
C LEU A 85 -31.45 8.78 19.36
N THR A 86 -31.52 8.06 18.26
CA THR A 86 -30.49 8.08 17.22
C THR A 86 -30.63 9.33 16.36
N LEU A 87 -29.62 9.64 15.55
CA LEU A 87 -29.67 10.79 14.64
C LEU A 87 -30.84 10.74 13.64
N PRO A 88 -31.09 9.63 12.92
CA PRO A 88 -32.27 9.54 12.04
C PRO A 88 -33.58 9.87 12.77
N GLU A 89 -33.78 9.28 13.96
CA GLU A 89 -34.99 9.51 14.77
C GLU A 89 -35.10 10.97 15.26
N LEU A 90 -33.98 11.61 15.60
CA LEU A 90 -33.96 13.03 15.97
C LEU A 90 -34.48 13.92 14.83
N TYR A 91 -34.06 13.64 13.58
CA TYR A 91 -34.51 14.40 12.41
C TYR A 91 -35.97 14.11 12.01
N GLU A 92 -36.53 12.98 12.44
CA GLU A 92 -37.95 12.63 12.29
C GLU A 92 -38.83 13.13 13.44
N SER A 93 -38.22 13.62 14.54
CA SER A 93 -38.93 14.07 15.74
C SER A 93 -39.83 15.28 15.50
N SER A 94 -40.81 15.47 16.39
CA SER A 94 -41.69 16.64 16.39
C SER A 94 -40.92 17.96 16.53
N ASP A 95 -39.74 17.94 17.18
CA ASP A 95 -38.90 19.11 17.35
C ASP A 95 -38.27 19.63 16.07
N VAL A 96 -38.04 18.75 15.10
CA VAL A 96 -37.59 19.15 13.76
C VAL A 96 -38.81 19.39 12.85
N ALA A 97 -39.83 18.54 12.94
CA ALA A 97 -41.02 18.63 12.10
C ALA A 97 -41.81 19.94 12.30
N LYS A 98 -41.71 20.60 13.46
CA LYS A 98 -42.40 21.88 13.72
C LYS A 98 -42.00 23.02 12.78
N TYR A 99 -40.84 22.93 12.13
CA TYR A 99 -40.35 23.94 11.19
C TYR A 99 -40.77 23.70 9.73
N LYS A 100 -41.61 22.69 9.45
CA LYS A 100 -42.12 22.38 8.10
C LYS A 100 -42.87 23.54 7.42
N ASN A 101 -43.37 24.50 8.19
CA ASN A 101 -44.07 25.67 7.65
C ASN A 101 -43.11 26.76 7.12
N THR A 102 -41.82 26.69 7.46
CA THR A 102 -40.79 27.66 7.02
C THR A 102 -39.74 27.00 6.10
N ILE A 103 -39.51 25.70 6.26
CA ILE A 103 -38.55 24.91 5.48
C ILE A 103 -39.31 23.77 4.81
N GLN A 104 -39.22 23.67 3.47
CA GLN A 104 -39.96 22.67 2.69
C GLN A 104 -39.67 21.24 3.14
N SER A 105 -38.40 20.91 3.37
CA SER A 105 -38.00 19.62 3.94
C SER A 105 -36.60 19.70 4.56
N VAL A 106 -36.31 18.81 5.51
CA VAL A 106 -34.97 18.62 6.06
C VAL A 106 -34.61 17.14 5.88
N VAL A 107 -33.53 16.86 5.15
CA VAL A 107 -33.10 15.49 4.86
C VAL A 107 -31.77 15.22 5.56
N TYR A 108 -31.77 14.22 6.43
CA TYR A 108 -30.56 13.74 7.09
C TYR A 108 -29.83 12.70 6.23
N ARG A 109 -28.51 12.85 6.12
CA ARG A 109 -27.61 11.87 5.49
C ARG A 109 -26.34 11.72 6.32
N ARG A 110 -25.91 10.47 6.53
CA ARG A 110 -24.66 10.09 7.20
C ARG A 110 -23.62 9.71 6.14
N ILE A 111 -22.46 10.35 6.17
CA ILE A 111 -21.34 10.05 5.26
C ILE A 111 -20.11 9.76 6.12
N PRO A 112 -19.54 8.56 6.06
CA PRO A 112 -18.43 8.15 6.93
C PRO A 112 -17.09 8.72 6.43
N ILE A 113 -16.83 10.00 6.71
CA ILE A 113 -15.51 10.60 6.43
C ILE A 113 -14.56 10.42 7.61
N GLU A 114 -13.39 9.83 7.35
CA GLU A 114 -12.31 9.67 8.33
C GLU A 114 -11.86 11.02 8.89
N ARG A 115 -11.47 11.06 10.18
CA ARG A 115 -11.10 12.32 10.84
C ARG A 115 -9.85 12.94 10.22
N GLU A 116 -8.83 12.12 9.99
CA GLU A 116 -7.50 12.57 9.58
C GLU A 116 -7.26 12.34 8.09
N ASN A 117 -7.78 11.25 7.52
CA ASN A 117 -7.55 10.91 6.13
C ASN A 117 -8.44 11.70 5.15
N ALA A 118 -8.09 11.67 3.86
CA ALA A 118 -8.93 12.16 2.78
C ALA A 118 -10.23 11.32 2.69
N PRO A 119 -11.39 11.89 2.31
CA PRO A 119 -12.63 11.13 2.10
C PRO A 119 -12.43 10.04 1.04
N GLU A 120 -13.02 8.84 1.18
CA GLU A 120 -12.98 7.81 0.13
C GLU A 120 -13.77 8.28 -1.10
N HIS A 121 -13.38 7.82 -2.29
CA HIS A 121 -14.01 8.26 -3.55
C HIS A 121 -15.51 7.97 -3.57
N GLY A 122 -15.94 6.85 -2.98
CA GLY A 122 -17.37 6.52 -2.84
C GLY A 122 -18.14 7.51 -1.96
N ASP A 123 -17.50 8.07 -0.93
CA ASP A 123 -18.12 9.12 -0.10
C ASP A 123 -18.29 10.43 -0.87
N VAL A 124 -17.31 10.77 -1.73
CA VAL A 124 -17.35 11.96 -2.59
C VAL A 124 -18.40 11.80 -3.69
N GLU A 125 -18.50 10.62 -4.31
CA GLU A 125 -19.56 10.34 -5.29
C GLU A 125 -20.95 10.36 -4.63
N MET A 126 -21.08 9.84 -3.41
CA MET A 126 -22.32 9.96 -2.64
C MET A 126 -22.69 11.43 -2.40
N LEU A 127 -21.71 12.29 -2.08
CA LEU A 127 -21.91 13.74 -1.96
C LEU A 127 -22.38 14.35 -3.29
N MET A 128 -21.70 14.04 -4.39
CA MET A 128 -22.06 14.52 -5.73
C MET A 128 -23.50 14.14 -6.09
N ASN A 129 -23.84 12.86 -5.99
CA ASN A 129 -25.18 12.37 -6.32
C ASN A 129 -26.28 13.03 -5.47
N LEU A 130 -26.01 13.27 -4.18
CA LEU A 130 -26.95 13.93 -3.28
C LEU A 130 -27.17 15.41 -3.62
N MET A 131 -26.12 16.10 -4.08
CA MET A 131 -26.21 17.50 -4.49
C MET A 131 -26.83 17.63 -5.89
N ASP A 132 -26.49 16.72 -6.81
CA ASP A 132 -27.02 16.72 -8.17
C ASP A 132 -28.52 16.41 -8.21
N ALA A 133 -28.99 15.56 -7.27
CA ALA A 133 -30.41 15.27 -7.12
C ALA A 133 -31.28 16.49 -6.75
N THR A 134 -30.68 17.61 -6.33
CA THR A 134 -31.41 18.86 -6.03
C THR A 134 -31.60 19.74 -7.26
N GLY A 135 -31.04 19.36 -8.42
CA GLY A 135 -31.21 20.07 -9.69
C GLY A 135 -30.64 21.50 -9.72
N ASP A 136 -29.74 21.83 -8.78
CA ASP A 136 -29.16 23.17 -8.60
C ASP A 136 -30.22 24.29 -8.57
N ASP A 137 -31.31 24.04 -7.84
CA ASP A 137 -32.45 24.96 -7.73
C ASP A 137 -32.14 26.31 -7.04
N GLY A 138 -30.91 26.49 -6.54
CA GLY A 138 -30.45 27.66 -5.78
C GLY A 138 -31.20 27.88 -4.45
N ALA A 139 -32.12 26.99 -4.08
CA ALA A 139 -32.98 27.09 -2.91
C ALA A 139 -32.65 26.03 -1.85
N THR A 140 -31.87 25.00 -2.21
CA THR A 140 -31.43 23.95 -1.29
C THR A 140 -30.14 24.33 -0.57
N ALA A 141 -30.18 24.37 0.77
CA ALA A 141 -29.01 24.62 1.60
C ALA A 141 -28.34 23.30 2.06
N PHE A 142 -27.03 23.17 1.88
CA PHE A 142 -26.25 22.04 2.35
C PHE A 142 -25.54 22.36 3.67
N VAL A 143 -25.88 21.64 4.74
CA VAL A 143 -25.27 21.81 6.06
C VAL A 143 -24.37 20.63 6.39
N PHE A 144 -23.06 20.88 6.53
CA PHE A 144 -22.05 19.86 6.86
C PHE A 144 -21.67 19.92 8.35
N ASN A 145 -21.79 18.80 9.06
CA ASN A 145 -21.46 18.73 10.49
C ASN A 145 -20.44 17.60 10.78
N CYS A 146 -19.47 17.91 11.64
CA CYS A 146 -18.65 16.93 12.35
C CYS A 146 -18.53 17.34 13.83
N GLN A 147 -17.80 16.56 14.64
CA GLN A 147 -17.68 16.81 16.09
C GLN A 147 -17.31 18.26 16.47
N MET A 148 -16.33 18.84 15.80
CA MET A 148 -15.82 20.19 16.14
C MET A 148 -16.14 21.24 15.07
N GLY A 149 -16.83 20.87 13.98
CA GLY A 149 -17.01 21.77 12.84
C GLY A 149 -15.71 22.20 12.13
N LYS A 150 -14.56 21.57 12.44
CA LYS A 150 -13.23 21.94 11.94
C LYS A 150 -12.84 21.14 10.68
N ARG A 151 -12.17 19.99 10.85
CA ARG A 151 -11.47 19.27 9.75
C ARG A 151 -12.40 18.69 8.68
N ARG A 152 -13.25 17.74 9.08
CA ARG A 152 -14.18 17.03 8.18
C ARG A 152 -15.19 17.98 7.56
N THR A 153 -15.73 18.90 8.38
CA THR A 153 -16.66 19.93 7.92
C THR A 153 -16.05 20.81 6.83
N THR A 154 -14.87 21.40 7.06
CA THR A 154 -14.21 22.20 6.01
C THR A 154 -13.95 21.37 4.76
N THR A 155 -13.52 20.11 4.89
CA THR A 155 -13.25 19.24 3.74
C THR A 155 -14.50 19.03 2.88
N ALA A 156 -15.64 18.70 3.50
CA ALA A 156 -16.90 18.53 2.78
C ALA A 156 -17.45 19.85 2.24
N MET A 157 -17.23 20.98 2.92
CA MET A 157 -17.57 22.30 2.39
C MET A 157 -16.78 22.63 1.12
N VAL A 158 -15.47 22.35 1.10
CA VAL A 158 -14.65 22.52 -0.11
C VAL A 158 -15.16 21.64 -1.25
N ILE A 159 -15.43 20.36 -0.99
CA ILE A 159 -16.00 19.44 -2.00
C ILE A 159 -17.34 19.96 -2.50
N GLY A 160 -18.25 20.34 -1.60
CA GLY A 160 -19.56 20.88 -1.97
C GLY A 160 -19.44 22.18 -2.77
N ARG A 161 -18.51 23.06 -2.41
CA ARG A 161 -18.25 24.31 -3.13
C ARG A 161 -17.77 24.04 -4.56
N LEU A 162 -16.82 23.12 -4.71
CA LEU A 162 -16.34 22.64 -6.00
C LEU A 162 -17.51 22.10 -6.84
N ILE A 163 -18.34 21.21 -6.28
CA ILE A 163 -19.51 20.64 -6.98
C ILE A 163 -20.47 21.74 -7.45
N CYS A 164 -20.84 22.69 -6.58
CA CYS A 164 -21.72 23.79 -6.95
C CYS A 164 -21.14 24.69 -8.06
N GLN A 165 -19.83 24.90 -8.08
CA GLN A 165 -19.18 25.77 -9.06
C GLN A 165 -18.92 25.09 -10.41
N ARG A 166 -19.00 23.76 -10.49
CA ARG A 166 -18.51 22.99 -11.65
C ARG A 166 -19.16 23.38 -12.97
N ASN A 167 -20.44 23.76 -12.97
CA ASN A 167 -21.18 24.14 -14.17
C ASN A 167 -20.94 25.59 -14.59
N THR A 168 -20.52 26.45 -13.65
CA THR A 168 -20.26 27.88 -13.88
C THR A 168 -18.76 28.18 -14.03
N LEU A 169 -17.93 27.14 -14.09
CA LEU A 169 -16.49 27.28 -14.09
C LEU A 169 -16.00 27.82 -15.43
N ASN A 170 -15.35 28.98 -15.41
CA ASN A 170 -14.62 29.48 -16.57
C ASN A 170 -13.12 29.19 -16.39
N ILE A 171 -12.61 28.22 -17.15
CA ILE A 171 -11.22 27.78 -17.05
C ILE A 171 -10.22 28.88 -17.44
N ASN A 172 -10.62 29.82 -18.31
CA ASN A 172 -9.77 30.96 -18.68
C ASN A 172 -9.50 31.88 -17.48
N ASP A 173 -10.40 31.94 -16.51
CA ASP A 173 -10.21 32.73 -15.29
C ASP A 173 -9.20 32.06 -14.33
N LEU A 174 -9.03 30.74 -14.45
CA LEU A 174 -8.04 29.98 -13.68
C LEU A 174 -6.64 30.04 -14.30
N MET A 175 -6.57 30.16 -15.64
CA MET A 175 -5.34 30.19 -16.45
C MET A 175 -5.29 31.47 -17.29
N PRO A 176 -4.83 32.61 -16.73
CA PRO A 176 -4.71 33.84 -17.51
C PRO A 176 -3.73 33.64 -18.68
N ASN A 177 -4.10 34.11 -19.87
CA ASN A 177 -3.29 34.03 -21.10
C ASN A 177 -1.97 34.83 -21.04
N ALA A 178 -1.75 35.59 -19.97
CA ALA A 178 -0.51 36.32 -19.76
C ALA A 178 0.59 35.37 -19.26
N PRO A 179 1.85 35.49 -19.75
CA PRO A 179 2.95 34.74 -19.19
C PRO A 179 3.11 35.08 -17.71
N VAL A 180 3.14 34.04 -16.86
CA VAL A 180 3.41 34.18 -15.43
C VAL A 180 4.79 34.81 -15.28
N THR A 181 4.90 35.87 -14.47
CA THR A 181 6.19 36.52 -14.25
C THR A 181 7.13 35.61 -13.46
N GLU A 182 8.45 35.74 -13.64
CA GLU A 182 9.43 34.93 -12.87
C GLU A 182 9.26 35.10 -11.35
N GLU A 183 8.81 36.28 -10.90
CA GLU A 183 8.53 36.58 -9.49
C GLU A 183 7.26 35.87 -8.98
N GLU A 184 6.19 35.82 -9.79
CA GLU A 184 4.98 35.06 -9.47
C GLU A 184 5.23 33.55 -9.50
N GLU A 185 6.04 33.03 -10.43
CA GLU A 185 6.44 31.62 -10.44
C GLU A 185 7.28 31.28 -9.20
N GLN A 186 8.20 32.15 -8.78
CA GLN A 186 8.99 31.94 -7.56
C GLN A 186 8.14 31.99 -6.28
N HIS A 187 7.15 32.89 -6.22
CA HIS A 187 6.24 32.97 -5.07
C HIS A 187 5.25 31.81 -5.02
N ASP A 188 4.65 31.43 -6.15
CA ASP A 188 3.75 30.28 -6.23
C ASP A 188 4.52 29.00 -5.84
N ASN A 189 5.79 28.83 -6.25
CA ASN A 189 6.60 27.67 -5.88
C ASN A 189 6.93 27.51 -4.38
N GLN A 190 6.53 28.45 -3.51
CA GLN A 190 6.75 28.35 -2.07
C GLN A 190 5.83 27.32 -1.40
N VAL A 191 6.37 26.60 -0.42
CA VAL A 191 5.61 25.59 0.34
C VAL A 191 4.48 26.22 1.17
N GLU A 192 4.63 27.49 1.56
CA GLU A 192 3.62 28.29 2.26
C GLU A 192 2.34 28.46 1.42
N CYS A 193 2.45 28.44 0.09
CA CYS A 193 1.35 28.48 -0.87
C CYS A 193 0.76 27.09 -1.20
N GLY A 194 1.16 26.04 -0.46
CA GLY A 194 0.72 24.67 -0.66
C GLY A 194 1.46 23.93 -1.79
N ASN A 195 2.49 24.51 -2.40
CA ASN A 195 3.25 23.85 -3.47
C ASN A 195 4.29 22.86 -2.93
N PHE A 196 3.84 21.83 -2.21
CA PHE A 196 4.67 20.69 -1.79
C PHE A 196 5.17 19.87 -3.00
N ALA A 197 6.26 19.11 -2.85
CA ALA A 197 6.82 18.29 -3.95
C ALA A 197 5.77 17.42 -4.65
N VAL A 198 4.98 16.67 -3.87
CA VAL A 198 3.87 15.84 -4.38
C VAL A 198 2.81 16.65 -5.13
N ILE A 199 2.52 17.88 -4.70
CA ILE A 199 1.52 18.77 -5.33
C ILE A 199 2.06 19.36 -6.62
N ARG A 200 3.36 19.70 -6.70
CA ARG A 200 3.99 20.11 -7.96
C ARG A 200 3.99 18.97 -8.97
N GLU A 201 4.24 17.75 -8.51
CA GLU A 201 4.26 16.58 -9.38
C GLU A 201 2.86 16.19 -9.85
N VAL A 202 1.83 16.29 -8.99
CA VAL A 202 0.44 16.01 -9.42
C VAL A 202 -0.05 17.02 -10.45
N GLN A 203 0.33 18.30 -10.31
CA GLN A 203 0.01 19.33 -11.29
C GLN A 203 0.61 19.04 -12.68
N LYS A 204 1.78 18.41 -12.74
CA LYS A 204 2.43 18.04 -14.01
C LYS A 204 1.79 16.82 -14.65
N ARG A 205 1.32 15.86 -13.83
CA ARG A 205 0.74 14.60 -14.31
C ARG A 205 -0.73 14.72 -14.69
N LEU A 206 -1.46 15.66 -14.09
CA LEU A 206 -2.86 15.90 -14.39
C LEU A 206 -3.01 16.84 -15.60
N GLN A 207 -3.93 16.50 -16.50
CA GLN A 207 -4.42 17.45 -17.48
C GLN A 207 -5.09 18.62 -16.75
N ASN A 208 -4.72 19.85 -17.10
CA ASN A 208 -5.17 21.07 -16.40
C ASN A 208 -4.81 21.10 -14.89
N GLY A 209 -3.78 20.37 -14.45
CA GLY A 209 -3.43 20.26 -13.02
C GLY A 209 -3.18 21.60 -12.32
N ARG A 210 -2.57 22.57 -12.98
CA ARG A 210 -2.38 23.93 -12.44
C ARG A 210 -3.71 24.66 -12.23
N ALA A 211 -4.64 24.55 -13.19
CA ALA A 211 -5.97 25.14 -13.08
C ALA A 211 -6.77 24.49 -11.94
N ALA A 212 -6.72 23.16 -11.86
CA ALA A 212 -7.33 22.39 -10.77
C ALA A 212 -6.82 22.84 -9.40
N LYS A 213 -5.51 22.98 -9.23
CA LYS A 213 -4.93 23.48 -7.98
C LYS A 213 -5.46 24.87 -7.64
N ARG A 214 -5.40 25.83 -8.56
CA ARG A 214 -5.85 27.21 -8.32
C ARG A 214 -7.31 27.26 -7.88
N TRP A 215 -8.18 26.53 -8.58
CA TRP A 215 -9.59 26.47 -8.23
C TRP A 215 -9.82 25.88 -6.85
N VAL A 216 -9.13 24.78 -6.54
CA VAL A 216 -9.19 24.13 -5.22
C VAL A 216 -8.65 25.04 -4.12
N ASP A 217 -7.59 25.80 -4.39
CA ASP A 217 -7.03 26.76 -3.43
C ASP A 217 -8.01 27.88 -3.10
N THR A 218 -8.69 28.43 -4.11
CA THR A 218 -9.77 29.41 -3.92
C THR A 218 -10.91 28.82 -3.10
N ALA A 219 -11.37 27.61 -3.42
CA ALA A 219 -12.43 26.94 -2.66
C ALA A 219 -12.01 26.68 -1.20
N ILE A 220 -10.75 26.32 -0.96
CA ILE A 220 -10.18 26.17 0.39
C ILE A 220 -10.21 27.50 1.14
N ASP A 221 -9.81 28.60 0.52
CA ASP A 221 -9.78 29.92 1.15
C ASP A 221 -11.18 30.44 1.48
N GLU A 222 -12.15 30.23 0.59
CA GLU A 222 -13.56 30.55 0.86
C GLU A 222 -14.14 29.73 2.04
N CYS A 223 -13.63 28.51 2.27
CA CYS A 223 -14.08 27.63 3.35
C CYS A 223 -13.20 27.72 4.62
N ALA A 224 -12.23 28.64 4.66
CA ALA A 224 -11.16 28.63 5.66
C ALA A 224 -11.51 29.20 7.05
N THR A 225 -12.77 29.60 7.30
CA THR A 225 -13.17 30.33 8.52
C THR A 225 -12.72 29.68 9.83
N ILE A 226 -12.78 28.35 9.93
CA ILE A 226 -12.38 27.59 11.14
C ILE A 226 -11.06 26.82 10.93
N CYS A 227 -10.75 26.48 9.69
CA CYS A 227 -9.61 25.63 9.33
C CYS A 227 -9.22 25.90 7.88
N ASN A 228 -7.96 26.27 7.62
CA ASN A 228 -7.43 26.23 6.26
C ASN A 228 -6.63 24.93 6.07
N ILE A 229 -7.01 24.10 5.09
CA ILE A 229 -6.38 22.79 4.86
C ILE A 229 -4.88 22.96 4.55
N ARG A 230 -4.49 24.00 3.77
CA ARG A 230 -3.09 24.25 3.40
C ARG A 230 -2.27 24.75 4.58
N THR A 231 -2.80 25.70 5.36
CA THR A 231 -2.08 26.25 6.52
C THR A 231 -1.81 25.19 7.59
N VAL A 232 -2.77 24.29 7.85
CA VAL A 232 -2.63 23.24 8.87
C VAL A 232 -1.51 22.24 8.54
N ILE A 233 -1.21 22.01 7.26
CA ILE A 233 -0.06 21.17 6.87
C ILE A 233 1.24 21.80 7.39
N ASN A 234 1.42 23.10 7.16
CA ASN A 234 2.61 23.84 7.60
C ASN A 234 2.66 23.95 9.12
N GLU A 235 1.55 24.21 9.81
CA GLU A 235 1.48 24.21 11.27
C GLU A 235 1.99 22.90 11.87
N TYR A 236 1.50 21.76 11.37
CA TYR A 236 1.94 20.45 11.86
C TYR A 236 3.38 20.11 11.46
N ARG A 237 3.82 20.53 10.27
CA ARG A 237 5.22 20.41 9.85
C ARG A 237 6.14 21.16 10.80
N ASP A 238 5.80 22.39 11.14
CA ASP A 238 6.63 23.26 11.98
C ASP A 238 6.64 22.75 13.44
N LEU A 239 5.48 22.28 13.94
CA LEU A 239 5.41 21.58 15.24
C LEU A 239 6.27 20.31 15.26
N SER A 240 6.27 19.52 14.18
CA SER A 240 7.13 18.35 14.05
C SER A 240 8.61 18.72 14.09
N ASN A 241 9.01 19.75 13.33
CA ASN A 241 10.39 20.23 13.27
C ASN A 241 10.89 20.79 14.61
N ALA A 242 10.01 21.44 15.37
CA ALA A 242 10.33 22.00 16.69
C ALA A 242 10.31 20.95 17.83
N GLU A 243 9.63 19.83 17.64
CA GLU A 243 9.44 18.82 18.70
C GLU A 243 10.67 17.94 18.88
N ALA A 244 11.20 17.92 20.11
CA ALA A 244 12.36 17.12 20.48
C ALA A 244 12.00 15.65 20.72
N LYS A 245 10.78 15.36 21.21
CA LYS A 245 10.36 14.00 21.55
C LYS A 245 9.95 13.19 20.30
N PRO A 246 10.60 12.06 19.98
CA PRO A 246 10.34 11.31 18.74
C PRO A 246 8.87 10.91 18.56
N ALA A 247 8.20 10.42 19.62
CA ALA A 247 6.80 10.01 19.55
C ALA A 247 5.85 11.18 19.18
N LYS A 248 6.09 12.37 19.75
CA LYS A 248 5.29 13.56 19.44
C LYS A 248 5.62 14.14 18.07
N ARG A 249 6.90 14.10 17.67
CA ARG A 249 7.34 14.48 16.32
C ARG A 249 6.65 13.61 15.28
N SER A 250 6.68 12.29 15.45
CA SER A 250 6.00 11.33 14.58
C SER A 250 4.49 11.61 14.52
N TYR A 251 3.86 11.89 15.66
CA TYR A 251 2.45 12.30 15.72
C TYR A 251 2.16 13.54 14.86
N TYR A 252 2.94 14.62 14.99
CA TYR A 252 2.72 15.84 14.21
C TYR A 252 2.99 15.63 12.73
N LEU A 253 4.07 14.94 12.38
CA LEU A 253 4.41 14.60 11.01
C LEU A 253 3.31 13.77 10.34
N HIS A 254 2.80 12.75 11.03
CA HIS A 254 1.70 11.93 10.54
C HIS A 254 0.47 12.79 10.20
N HIS A 255 0.10 13.72 11.08
CA HIS A 255 -1.01 14.64 10.81
C HIS A 255 -0.72 15.55 9.60
N ALA A 256 0.49 16.09 9.48
CA ALA A 256 0.88 16.91 8.35
C ALA A 256 0.75 16.14 7.02
N ILE A 257 1.18 14.87 6.99
CA ILE A 257 1.06 13.97 5.83
C ILE A 257 -0.42 13.66 5.52
N CYS A 258 -1.25 13.39 6.52
CA CYS A 258 -2.68 13.15 6.32
C CYS A 258 -3.40 14.37 5.70
N PHE A 259 -3.07 15.58 6.13
CA PHE A 259 -3.60 16.80 5.52
C PHE A 259 -3.04 17.06 4.11
N LEU A 260 -1.77 16.72 3.87
CA LEU A 260 -1.17 16.79 2.53
C LEU A 260 -1.86 15.83 1.55
N GLU A 261 -2.12 14.59 1.96
CA GLU A 261 -2.91 13.64 1.17
C GLU A 261 -4.30 14.20 0.88
N ARG A 262 -4.97 14.77 1.87
CA ARG A 262 -6.28 15.40 1.70
C ARG A 262 -6.23 16.53 0.68
N TYR A 263 -5.21 17.37 0.74
CA TYR A 263 -5.04 18.45 -0.22
C TYR A 263 -4.75 17.94 -1.63
N PHE A 264 -3.82 16.98 -1.77
CA PHE A 264 -3.55 16.27 -3.02
C PHE A 264 -4.83 15.71 -3.63
N TYR A 265 -5.64 15.04 -2.83
CA TYR A 265 -6.89 14.43 -3.27
C TYR A 265 -7.91 15.47 -3.75
N LEU A 266 -8.02 16.62 -3.07
CA LEU A 266 -8.89 17.71 -3.53
C LEU A 266 -8.42 18.28 -4.88
N VAL A 267 -7.11 18.41 -5.10
CA VAL A 267 -6.55 18.82 -6.41
C VAL A 267 -6.90 17.82 -7.51
N VAL A 268 -6.76 16.52 -7.22
CA VAL A 268 -7.13 15.43 -8.14
C VAL A 268 -8.64 15.47 -8.45
N PHE A 269 -9.48 15.66 -7.44
CA PHE A 269 -10.93 15.79 -7.62
C PHE A 269 -11.29 17.03 -8.46
N GLY A 270 -10.63 18.17 -8.21
CA GLY A 270 -10.80 19.37 -9.03
C GLY A 270 -10.43 19.16 -10.49
N ALA A 271 -9.38 18.39 -10.77
CA ALA A 271 -8.97 18.06 -12.15
C ALA A 271 -9.99 17.16 -12.85
N TYR A 272 -10.48 16.12 -12.17
CA TYR A 272 -11.58 15.29 -12.66
C TYR A 272 -12.80 16.15 -13.04
N MET A 273 -13.20 17.07 -12.16
CA MET A 273 -14.35 17.91 -12.45
C MET A 273 -14.12 18.88 -13.63
N ILE A 274 -12.91 19.42 -13.79
CA ILE A 274 -12.56 20.22 -14.96
C ILE A 274 -12.66 19.40 -16.25
N GLU A 275 -12.14 18.17 -16.25
CA GLU A 275 -12.18 17.28 -17.41
C GLU A 275 -13.62 16.90 -17.81
N THR A 276 -14.45 16.56 -16.82
CA THR A 276 -15.87 16.31 -17.05
C THR A 276 -16.59 17.57 -17.55
N HIS A 277 -16.27 18.77 -17.04
CA HIS A 277 -16.89 20.01 -17.53
C HIS A 277 -16.52 20.33 -18.99
N LEU A 278 -15.24 20.23 -19.36
CA LEU A 278 -14.75 20.56 -20.70
C LEU A 278 -15.35 19.69 -21.79
N THR A 279 -15.60 18.42 -21.49
CA THR A 279 -16.18 17.46 -22.44
C THR A 279 -17.67 17.74 -22.71
N HIS A 280 -18.40 18.39 -21.80
CA HIS A 280 -19.77 18.86 -22.05
C HIS A 280 -19.86 20.15 -22.88
N GLY A 281 -18.78 20.94 -22.94
CA GLY A 281 -18.79 22.26 -23.60
C GLY A 281 -18.48 22.26 -25.10
N GLY A 282 -18.23 21.09 -25.71
CA GLY A 282 -17.57 20.96 -27.01
C GLY A 282 -18.35 20.38 -28.20
N GLU A 283 -19.53 19.78 -28.03
CA GLU A 283 -20.24 19.12 -29.15
C GLU A 283 -21.67 19.65 -29.37
N GLU A 284 -21.98 20.05 -30.61
CA GLU A 284 -23.37 20.15 -31.07
C GLU A 284 -24.00 18.74 -31.09
N PRO A 285 -25.29 18.60 -30.72
CA PRO A 285 -25.92 17.29 -30.61
C PRO A 285 -26.05 16.65 -32.00
N THR A 286 -25.23 15.63 -32.26
CA THR A 286 -25.40 14.74 -33.41
C THR A 286 -26.44 13.67 -33.06
N PRO A 287 -27.32 13.25 -33.98
CA PRO A 287 -28.38 12.32 -33.66
C PRO A 287 -27.82 10.93 -33.33
N ALA A 288 -28.34 10.39 -32.23
CA ALA A 288 -28.05 9.10 -31.59
C ALA A 288 -27.67 7.95 -32.54
N ILE A 289 -26.49 7.39 -32.30
CA ILE A 289 -26.22 5.96 -32.51
C ILE A 289 -26.36 5.30 -31.13
N GLU A 290 -27.19 4.26 -31.05
CA GLU A 290 -27.50 3.50 -29.84
C GLU A 290 -26.28 2.68 -29.35
N ASP A 291 -25.30 3.32 -28.74
CA ASP A 291 -24.33 2.66 -27.85
C ASP A 291 -24.43 3.30 -26.45
N ASP A 292 -24.89 2.51 -25.49
CA ASP A 292 -25.32 2.84 -24.13
C ASP A 292 -24.16 3.17 -23.14
N ASP A 293 -23.07 3.82 -23.58
CA ASP A 293 -21.90 4.15 -22.72
C ASP A 293 -21.55 5.65 -22.69
N SER A 294 -22.50 6.53 -23.06
CA SER A 294 -22.30 7.99 -23.07
C SER A 294 -22.49 8.66 -21.69
N SER A 295 -22.12 7.99 -20.60
CA SER A 295 -22.07 8.60 -19.26
C SER A 295 -20.61 8.82 -18.87
N HIS A 296 -20.26 10.06 -18.49
CA HIS A 296 -18.92 10.36 -18.00
C HIS A 296 -18.52 9.37 -16.89
N PRO A 297 -17.26 8.89 -16.89
CA PRO A 297 -16.84 7.93 -15.87
C PRO A 297 -17.05 8.57 -14.50
N SER A 298 -17.57 7.79 -13.55
CA SER A 298 -17.66 8.22 -12.15
C SER A 298 -16.26 8.57 -11.63
N PHE A 299 -16.16 9.39 -10.58
CA PHE A 299 -14.86 9.78 -10.02
C PHE A 299 -13.98 8.57 -9.66
N SER A 300 -14.59 7.52 -9.11
CA SER A 300 -13.95 6.23 -8.81
C SER A 300 -13.36 5.59 -10.06
N LYS A 301 -14.17 5.47 -11.13
CA LYS A 301 -13.75 4.89 -12.42
C LYS A 301 -12.63 5.72 -13.06
N TRP A 302 -12.75 7.05 -13.05
CA TRP A 302 -11.71 7.96 -13.54
C TRP A 302 -10.41 7.79 -12.75
N LEU A 303 -10.47 7.68 -11.42
CA LEU A 303 -9.28 7.53 -10.59
C LEU A 303 -8.60 6.16 -10.82
N GLN A 304 -9.38 5.10 -11.05
CA GLN A 304 -8.88 3.76 -11.40
C GLN A 304 -8.22 3.71 -12.79
N GLN A 305 -8.55 4.65 -13.69
CA GLN A 305 -7.85 4.86 -14.96
C GLN A 305 -6.53 5.63 -14.80
N HIS A 306 -6.27 6.20 -13.62
CA HIS A 306 -5.07 6.95 -13.28
C HIS A 306 -4.29 6.32 -12.11
N PRO A 307 -3.90 5.02 -12.19
CA PRO A 307 -3.24 4.30 -11.10
C PRO A 307 -1.90 4.94 -10.66
N ASN A 308 -1.24 5.66 -11.57
CA ASN A 308 -0.03 6.42 -11.30
C ASN A 308 -0.22 7.59 -10.31
N LEU A 309 -1.45 8.10 -10.13
CA LEU A 309 -1.75 9.13 -9.12
C LEU A 309 -1.69 8.56 -7.70
N PHE A 310 -2.11 7.31 -7.51
CA PHE A 310 -1.97 6.66 -6.21
C PHE A 310 -0.49 6.35 -5.89
N ARG A 311 0.31 5.98 -6.90
CA ARG A 311 1.76 5.80 -6.73
C ARG A 311 2.49 7.09 -6.39
N LEU A 312 2.02 8.22 -6.90
CA LEU A 312 2.61 9.51 -6.60
C LEU A 312 2.48 9.88 -5.11
N LEU A 313 1.43 9.42 -4.42
CA LEU A 313 1.35 9.57 -2.97
C LEU A 313 2.33 8.65 -2.22
N ASP A 314 2.80 7.58 -2.85
CA ASP A 314 3.73 6.59 -2.29
C ASP A 314 5.15 7.15 -2.20
N ASP A 315 5.60 7.86 -3.23
CA ASP A 315 6.91 8.52 -3.28
C ASP A 315 6.89 9.98 -2.79
N LEU A 316 5.72 10.53 -2.43
CA LEU A 316 5.49 11.92 -2.03
C LEU A 316 6.08 12.96 -3.01
N GLY A 317 6.13 12.65 -4.31
CA GLY A 317 6.76 13.50 -5.33
C GLY A 317 8.28 13.32 -5.41
N GLY A 318 8.76 12.09 -5.18
CA GLY A 318 10.18 11.73 -5.28
C GLY A 318 11.01 12.06 -4.04
N VAL A 319 10.39 12.16 -2.87
CA VAL A 319 11.09 12.43 -1.61
C VAL A 319 11.94 11.21 -1.24
N ARG A 320 13.18 11.49 -0.80
CA ARG A 320 14.15 10.45 -0.45
C ARG A 320 14.29 10.26 1.06
N TYR A 321 14.63 9.04 1.48
CA TYR A 321 14.99 8.76 2.87
C TYR A 321 16.31 9.46 3.24
N LYS A 322 16.38 9.93 4.48
CA LYS A 322 17.62 10.50 5.02
C LYS A 322 18.62 9.39 5.32
N SER A 323 19.83 9.59 4.88
CA SER A 323 20.95 8.66 5.06
C SER A 323 22.12 9.30 5.81
N ASP A 324 21.94 10.38 6.57
CA ASP A 324 23.07 11.11 7.20
C ASP A 324 23.37 10.66 8.64
N LYS A 325 22.37 10.11 9.36
CA LYS A 325 22.45 9.77 10.79
C LYS A 325 21.65 8.51 11.15
N VAL A 326 21.96 7.39 10.51
CA VAL A 326 21.14 6.17 10.58
C VAL A 326 21.20 5.51 11.97
N LEU A 327 22.36 5.49 12.62
CA LEU A 327 22.58 4.81 13.91
C LEU A 327 22.32 5.71 15.14
N THR A 328 21.76 6.91 14.97
CA THR A 328 21.55 7.84 16.11
C THR A 328 20.51 7.30 17.11
N ASP A 329 19.40 6.73 16.61
CA ASP A 329 18.31 6.16 17.42
C ASP A 329 18.12 4.65 17.14
N CYS A 330 19.12 4.04 16.51
CA CYS A 330 19.07 2.66 16.06
C CYS A 330 20.28 1.87 16.57
N VAL A 331 20.10 0.56 16.67
CA VAL A 331 21.12 -0.41 17.03
C VAL A 331 21.24 -1.46 15.94
N LEU A 332 22.35 -2.20 15.93
CA LEU A 332 22.54 -3.34 15.04
C LEU A 332 22.16 -4.62 15.77
N LYS A 333 21.26 -5.41 15.17
CA LYS A 333 20.93 -6.76 15.61
C LYS A 333 21.46 -7.77 14.60
N MET A 334 22.10 -8.84 15.09
CA MET A 334 22.53 -9.97 14.27
C MET A 334 21.32 -10.60 13.59
N ASP A 335 21.41 -10.74 12.26
CA ASP A 335 20.28 -11.16 11.45
C ASP A 335 20.03 -12.68 11.53
N HIS A 336 21.05 -13.44 11.93
CA HIS A 336 20.92 -14.85 12.28
C HIS A 336 20.44 -14.99 13.73
N PHE A 337 19.30 -15.67 13.91
CA PHE A 337 18.66 -15.89 15.21
C PHE A 337 18.15 -17.33 15.33
N PHE A 338 17.77 -17.72 16.54
CA PHE A 338 17.23 -19.05 16.80
C PHE A 338 15.96 -19.31 15.98
N GLY A 339 15.93 -20.41 15.21
CA GLY A 339 14.78 -20.74 14.35
C GLY A 339 14.74 -20.00 13.01
N ILE A 340 15.86 -19.39 12.58
CA ILE A 340 16.00 -18.89 11.20
C ILE A 340 15.89 -20.03 10.19
N ALA A 341 16.49 -21.19 10.49
CA ALA A 341 16.36 -22.40 9.68
C ALA A 341 14.99 -23.06 9.94
N ARG A 342 14.23 -23.24 8.86
CA ARG A 342 12.88 -23.83 8.84
C ARG A 342 12.81 -25.12 8.03
N ILE A 343 13.82 -25.36 7.21
CA ILE A 343 14.08 -26.62 6.52
C ILE A 343 15.48 -27.12 6.89
N PRO A 344 15.77 -28.44 6.76
CA PRO A 344 17.11 -28.97 6.96
C PRO A 344 18.14 -28.28 6.08
N PHE A 345 19.37 -28.14 6.58
CA PHE A 345 20.48 -27.59 5.79
C PHE A 345 20.86 -28.56 4.67
N GLU A 346 20.62 -28.15 3.42
CA GLU A 346 21.04 -28.93 2.24
C GLU A 346 22.53 -28.75 1.91
N LEU A 347 23.10 -27.58 2.21
CA LEU A 347 24.48 -27.23 1.85
C LEU A 347 25.41 -27.13 3.06
N THR A 348 25.41 -25.98 3.76
CA THR A 348 26.15 -25.78 5.01
C THR A 348 25.30 -24.99 6.00
N THR A 349 25.72 -24.94 7.27
CA THR A 349 25.06 -24.10 8.29
C THR A 349 25.15 -22.60 7.99
N ASN A 350 26.03 -22.20 7.07
CA ASN A 350 26.20 -20.81 6.63
C ASN A 350 25.10 -20.35 5.66
N VAL A 351 24.32 -21.31 5.12
CA VAL A 351 23.33 -21.09 4.05
C VAL A 351 21.94 -21.58 4.51
N PRO A 352 21.31 -20.88 5.47
CA PRO A 352 20.02 -21.29 5.99
C PRO A 352 18.94 -21.29 4.90
N ASN A 353 18.06 -22.29 4.95
CA ASN A 353 16.92 -22.41 4.03
C ASN A 353 17.27 -22.45 2.53
N TYR A 354 18.49 -22.89 2.20
CA TYR A 354 18.90 -23.17 0.81
C TYR A 354 18.02 -24.26 0.20
N ARG A 355 17.57 -24.04 -1.04
CA ARG A 355 16.75 -24.98 -1.81
C ARG A 355 16.78 -24.67 -3.29
N ARG A 356 16.58 -25.68 -4.12
CA ARG A 356 16.39 -25.58 -5.58
C ARG A 356 14.93 -25.88 -5.95
N ILE A 357 14.37 -25.13 -6.91
CA ILE A 357 13.04 -25.42 -7.44
C ILE A 357 13.16 -26.54 -8.47
N ALA A 358 12.55 -27.70 -8.19
CA ALA A 358 12.59 -28.86 -9.08
C ALA A 358 14.02 -29.12 -9.61
N ASN A 359 14.19 -29.20 -10.93
CA ASN A 359 15.50 -29.29 -11.58
C ASN A 359 15.91 -28.00 -12.29
N GLU A 360 15.24 -26.89 -12.02
CA GLU A 360 15.50 -25.60 -12.65
C GLU A 360 16.73 -24.90 -12.07
N PRO A 361 17.36 -23.97 -12.80
CA PRO A 361 18.50 -23.20 -12.30
C PRO A 361 18.09 -22.09 -11.32
N ILE A 362 17.08 -22.33 -10.49
CA ILE A 362 16.44 -21.32 -9.64
C ILE A 362 16.50 -21.80 -8.18
N PHE A 363 17.07 -20.95 -7.33
CA PHE A 363 17.42 -21.28 -5.94
C PHE A 363 16.91 -20.22 -4.97
N GLY A 364 16.53 -20.64 -3.78
CA GLY A 364 16.14 -19.75 -2.69
C GLY A 364 16.99 -19.98 -1.45
N THR A 365 17.27 -18.91 -0.70
CA THR A 365 17.97 -18.99 0.59
C THR A 365 17.49 -17.89 1.55
N ALA A 366 17.72 -18.07 2.85
CA ALA A 366 17.75 -16.97 3.81
C ALA A 366 19.04 -16.15 3.64
N GLN A 367 19.18 -15.05 4.40
CA GLN A 367 20.41 -14.26 4.37
C GLN A 367 21.59 -15.14 4.82
N CYS A 368 22.61 -15.28 3.96
CA CYS A 368 23.76 -16.15 4.22
C CYS A 368 24.80 -15.46 5.11
N LEU A 369 25.70 -16.25 5.71
CA LEU A 369 27.00 -15.71 6.13
C LEU A 369 27.87 -15.42 4.90
N GLU A 370 28.92 -14.62 5.05
CA GLU A 370 29.85 -14.30 3.94
C GLU A 370 30.43 -15.59 3.33
N GLN A 371 30.89 -16.51 4.19
CA GLN A 371 31.32 -17.85 3.76
C GLN A 371 30.21 -18.64 3.07
N GLY A 372 28.95 -18.46 3.48
CA GLY A 372 27.82 -19.14 2.85
C GLY A 372 27.58 -18.72 1.40
N ILE A 373 27.91 -17.47 1.04
CA ILE A 373 27.84 -17.02 -0.35
C ILE A 373 28.88 -17.77 -1.19
N ILE A 374 30.10 -17.93 -0.65
CA ILE A 374 31.17 -18.73 -1.27
C ILE A 374 30.74 -20.20 -1.41
N ASP A 375 30.19 -20.79 -0.35
CA ASP A 375 29.74 -22.17 -0.34
C ASP A 375 28.72 -22.43 -1.48
N VAL A 376 27.77 -21.51 -1.69
CA VAL A 376 26.80 -21.59 -2.79
C VAL A 376 27.49 -21.45 -4.15
N VAL A 377 28.40 -20.49 -4.33
CA VAL A 377 29.11 -20.31 -5.60
C VAL A 377 29.90 -21.55 -5.98
N GLU A 378 30.63 -22.14 -5.03
CA GLU A 378 31.39 -23.37 -5.27
C GLU A 378 30.48 -24.57 -5.54
N HIS A 379 29.31 -24.64 -4.90
CA HIS A 379 28.31 -25.66 -5.21
C HIS A 379 27.77 -25.57 -6.64
N LEU A 380 27.58 -24.35 -7.14
CA LEU A 380 27.09 -24.11 -8.51
C LEU A 380 28.19 -24.30 -9.57
N ARG A 381 29.47 -24.16 -9.17
CA ARG A 381 30.64 -24.34 -10.02
C ARG A 381 30.79 -25.79 -10.46
N GLY A 382 30.25 -26.08 -11.64
CA GLY A 382 30.27 -27.42 -12.23
C GLY A 382 28.99 -27.70 -13.00
N GLU A 383 27.88 -27.09 -12.58
CA GLU A 383 26.63 -27.12 -13.34
C GLU A 383 26.39 -25.82 -14.11
N PHE A 384 26.81 -24.67 -13.60
CA PHE A 384 26.50 -23.35 -14.16
C PHE A 384 27.75 -22.56 -14.55
N ASP A 385 27.62 -21.72 -15.59
CA ASP A 385 28.69 -20.82 -16.05
C ASP A 385 28.70 -19.50 -15.27
N ARG A 386 27.53 -19.10 -14.75
CA ARG A 386 27.33 -17.84 -14.03
C ARG A 386 26.15 -17.92 -13.07
N ALA A 387 26.06 -16.96 -12.15
CA ALA A 387 24.92 -16.77 -11.26
C ALA A 387 24.47 -15.32 -11.17
N ILE A 388 23.16 -15.11 -11.00
CA ILE A 388 22.55 -13.84 -10.62
C ILE A 388 21.96 -14.00 -9.23
N TRP A 389 22.43 -13.21 -8.27
CA TRP A 389 21.95 -13.21 -6.90
C TRP A 389 21.08 -11.98 -6.63
N ILE A 390 19.79 -12.21 -6.38
CA ILE A 390 18.78 -11.18 -6.15
C ILE A 390 18.47 -11.13 -4.65
N ASN A 391 18.85 -10.03 -4.01
CA ASN A 391 18.45 -9.72 -2.64
C ASN A 391 17.15 -8.89 -2.65
N LEU A 392 16.14 -9.37 -1.93
CA LEU A 392 14.78 -8.82 -1.93
C LEU A 392 14.50 -7.88 -0.75
N ARG A 393 15.53 -7.52 0.01
CA ARG A 393 15.37 -6.78 1.27
C ARG A 393 15.24 -5.28 1.02
N GLU A 394 14.24 -4.64 1.63
CA GLU A 394 14.21 -3.18 1.76
C GLU A 394 15.02 -2.69 2.97
N GLU A 395 15.36 -3.59 3.90
CA GLU A 395 16.07 -3.25 5.12
C GLU A 395 17.57 -3.05 4.89
N ALA A 396 18.18 -2.12 5.62
CA ALA A 396 19.63 -1.91 5.55
C ALA A 396 20.38 -3.07 6.22
N VAL A 397 21.26 -3.71 5.46
CA VAL A 397 22.09 -4.83 5.94
C VAL A 397 23.57 -4.47 5.87
N ILE A 398 24.29 -4.70 6.96
CA ILE A 398 25.76 -4.55 7.03
C ILE A 398 26.38 -5.87 7.48
N TYR A 399 27.52 -6.23 6.92
CA TYR A 399 28.30 -7.38 7.36
C TYR A 399 29.40 -6.92 8.32
N VAL A 400 29.54 -7.64 9.43
CA VAL A 400 30.64 -7.45 10.38
C VAL A 400 31.26 -8.80 10.67
N THR A 401 32.56 -8.97 10.41
CA THR A 401 33.28 -10.26 10.59
C THR A 401 32.61 -11.44 9.87
N GLY A 402 32.09 -11.20 8.66
CA GLY A 402 31.39 -12.21 7.86
C GLY A 402 29.97 -12.56 8.30
N ARG A 403 29.40 -11.85 9.28
CA ARG A 403 28.02 -12.04 9.75
C ARG A 403 27.11 -10.86 9.36
N PRO A 404 25.86 -11.12 8.91
CA PRO A 404 24.89 -10.08 8.59
C PRO A 404 24.25 -9.47 9.84
N PHE A 405 24.11 -8.15 9.84
CA PHE A 405 23.43 -7.35 10.85
C PHE A 405 22.41 -6.42 10.19
N CYS A 406 21.30 -6.18 10.87
CA CYS A 406 20.26 -5.26 10.43
C CYS A 406 20.00 -4.17 11.46
N VAL A 407 19.59 -3.01 10.95
CA VAL A 407 19.23 -1.87 11.77
C VAL A 407 17.90 -2.14 12.48
N ARG A 408 17.83 -1.78 13.77
CA ARG A 408 16.66 -1.91 14.65
C ARG A 408 16.48 -0.66 15.48
N HIS A 409 15.25 -0.31 15.83
CA HIS A 409 15.02 0.71 16.84
C HIS A 409 15.43 0.17 18.21
N GLN A 410 16.06 1.00 19.04
CA GLN A 410 16.53 0.58 20.37
C GLN A 410 15.40 0.08 21.28
N ASN A 411 14.19 0.62 21.11
CA ASN A 411 13.01 0.26 21.90
C ASN A 411 12.20 -0.91 21.29
N ASP A 412 12.55 -1.38 20.09
CA ASP A 412 11.87 -2.48 19.41
C ASP A 412 12.86 -3.26 18.53
N LEU A 413 13.43 -4.31 19.12
CA LEU A 413 14.44 -5.16 18.48
C LEU A 413 13.84 -6.27 17.62
N MET A 414 12.52 -6.50 17.73
CA MET A 414 11.85 -7.60 17.03
C MET A 414 11.36 -7.17 15.64
N VAL A 415 11.14 -5.88 15.42
CA VAL A 415 10.64 -5.34 14.16
C VAL A 415 11.78 -4.71 13.35
N ASN A 416 11.82 -5.00 12.05
CA ASN A 416 12.77 -4.37 11.13
C ASN A 416 12.54 -2.85 11.06
N VAL A 417 13.60 -2.06 10.87
CA VAL A 417 13.39 -0.69 10.37
C VAL A 417 12.96 -0.80 8.92
N GLU A 418 11.70 -0.48 8.66
CA GLU A 418 11.07 -0.54 7.34
C GLU A 418 11.31 0.77 6.58
N TYR A 419 11.54 0.66 5.27
CA TYR A 419 11.64 1.78 4.36
C TYR A 419 10.68 1.55 3.18
N PRO A 420 9.35 1.63 3.40
CA PRO A 420 8.39 1.35 2.34
C PRO A 420 8.64 2.21 1.09
N GLY A 421 8.58 1.58 -0.09
CA GLY A 421 8.81 2.23 -1.39
C GLY A 421 10.26 2.65 -1.67
N ILE A 422 11.25 2.32 -0.83
CA ILE A 422 12.65 2.76 -1.00
C ILE A 422 13.25 2.32 -2.33
N GLU A 423 13.97 3.23 -2.99
CA GLU A 423 14.69 2.91 -4.23
C GLU A 423 16.08 2.31 -3.93
N VAL A 424 16.63 1.58 -4.91
CA VAL A 424 17.91 0.85 -4.76
C VAL A 424 19.08 1.78 -4.40
N ASP A 425 19.14 2.96 -5.01
CA ASP A 425 20.19 3.94 -4.75
C ASP A 425 20.09 4.53 -3.34
N GLU A 426 18.87 4.73 -2.84
CA GLU A 426 18.62 5.21 -1.48
C GLU A 426 19.05 4.21 -0.41
N ILE A 427 18.63 2.94 -0.52
CA ILE A 427 19.01 1.92 0.47
C ILE A 427 20.52 1.65 0.45
N THR A 428 21.14 1.72 -0.72
CA THR A 428 22.61 1.62 -0.87
C THR A 428 23.31 2.78 -0.15
N ALA A 429 22.77 4.01 -0.26
CA ALA A 429 23.31 5.17 0.45
C ALA A 429 23.16 5.03 1.98
N ILE A 430 22.04 4.50 2.44
CA ILE A 430 21.80 4.20 3.87
C ILE A 430 22.80 3.15 4.38
N GLU A 431 23.00 2.04 3.66
CA GLU A 431 23.96 1.00 4.02
C GLU A 431 25.40 1.55 4.07
N GLN A 432 25.79 2.39 3.11
CA GLN A 432 27.08 3.07 3.11
C GLN A 432 27.24 4.00 4.32
N GLN A 433 26.20 4.73 4.69
CA GLN A 433 26.25 5.56 5.89
C GLN A 433 26.37 4.71 7.15
N VAL A 434 25.58 3.64 7.28
CA VAL A 434 25.66 2.72 8.43
C VAL A 434 27.09 2.19 8.58
N LYS A 435 27.76 1.83 7.48
CA LYS A 435 29.18 1.47 7.47
C LYS A 435 30.05 2.58 8.07
N LEU A 436 29.95 3.81 7.58
CA LEU A 436 30.77 4.94 8.03
C LEU A 436 30.56 5.27 9.51
N GLU A 437 29.31 5.30 9.96
CA GLU A 437 28.94 5.56 11.35
C GLU A 437 29.46 4.45 12.26
N LEU A 438 29.27 3.18 11.88
CA LEU A 438 29.75 2.04 12.64
C LEU A 438 31.27 2.04 12.77
N GLN A 439 31.98 2.25 11.66
CA GLN A 439 33.44 2.33 11.68
C GLN A 439 33.93 3.44 12.60
N THR A 440 33.29 4.59 12.58
CA THR A 440 33.65 5.73 13.44
C THR A 440 33.41 5.39 14.90
N LYS A 441 32.27 4.78 15.23
CA LYS A 441 31.93 4.35 16.58
C LYS A 441 32.94 3.32 17.11
N VAL A 442 33.21 2.27 16.35
CA VAL A 442 34.15 1.20 16.74
C VAL A 442 35.57 1.75 16.90
N ARG A 443 36.05 2.67 16.04
CA ARG A 443 37.36 3.32 16.23
C ARG A 443 37.43 4.11 17.53
N LYS A 444 36.36 4.86 17.85
CA LYS A 444 36.26 5.63 19.10
C LYS A 444 36.23 4.71 20.33
N ASP A 445 35.60 3.55 20.19
CA ASP A 445 35.46 2.55 21.25
C ASP A 445 36.64 1.53 21.24
N ASN A 446 37.80 1.92 20.71
CA ASN A 446 39.04 1.13 20.68
C ASN A 446 38.89 -0.28 20.10
N GLY A 447 38.13 -0.41 19.01
CA GLY A 447 37.90 -1.69 18.33
C GLY A 447 36.70 -2.48 18.84
N LEU A 448 36.00 -2.00 19.88
CA LEU A 448 34.82 -2.69 20.42
C LEU A 448 33.57 -2.42 19.59
N PHE A 449 32.97 -3.50 19.08
CA PHE A 449 31.70 -3.50 18.35
C PHE A 449 30.57 -4.02 19.24
N MET A 450 29.60 -3.16 19.57
CA MET A 450 28.39 -3.52 20.31
C MET A 450 27.29 -3.94 19.33
N TYR A 451 26.61 -5.04 19.63
CA TYR A 451 25.44 -5.47 18.87
C TYR A 451 24.47 -6.28 19.72
N TRP A 452 23.25 -6.41 19.22
CA TRP A 452 22.22 -7.25 19.78
C TRP A 452 22.16 -8.59 19.06
N TYR A 453 21.88 -9.66 19.79
CA TYR A 453 21.68 -10.98 19.22
C TYR A 453 20.63 -11.75 20.02
N GLU A 454 20.21 -12.88 19.48
CA GLU A 454 19.18 -13.72 20.08
C GLU A 454 19.80 -15.04 20.58
N PRO A 455 20.34 -15.08 21.82
CA PRO A 455 20.95 -16.30 22.37
C PRO A 455 19.97 -17.46 22.52
N ARG A 456 18.67 -17.16 22.69
CA ARG A 456 17.57 -18.11 22.83
C ARG A 456 16.32 -17.51 22.20
N GLU A 457 15.39 -18.36 21.78
CA GLU A 457 14.14 -17.95 21.14
C GLU A 457 13.44 -16.82 21.89
N MET A 458 13.16 -15.72 21.18
CA MET A 458 12.48 -14.51 21.65
C MET A 458 13.21 -13.72 22.76
N VAL A 459 14.47 -14.03 23.06
CA VAL A 459 15.30 -13.33 24.06
C VAL A 459 16.41 -12.56 23.36
N ASN A 460 16.40 -11.23 23.42
CA ASN A 460 17.48 -10.40 22.88
C ASN A 460 18.44 -9.99 24.00
N ASP A 461 19.74 -10.18 23.76
CA ASP A 461 20.81 -9.71 24.64
C ASP A 461 21.79 -8.82 23.84
N GLU A 462 22.41 -7.88 24.54
CA GLU A 462 23.50 -7.07 24.00
C GLU A 462 24.84 -7.76 24.29
N THR A 463 25.76 -7.71 23.33
CA THR A 463 27.10 -8.27 23.47
C THR A 463 28.14 -7.40 22.77
N MET A 464 29.41 -7.74 22.99
CA MET A 464 30.55 -7.03 22.46
C MET A 464 31.64 -7.95 21.94
N GLU A 465 32.31 -7.51 20.89
CA GLU A 465 33.50 -8.17 20.36
C GLU A 465 34.50 -7.15 19.81
N HIS A 466 35.77 -7.54 19.72
CA HIS A 466 36.80 -6.71 19.16
C HIS A 466 36.95 -6.97 17.65
N ILE A 467 36.85 -5.93 16.83
CA ILE A 467 36.96 -6.00 15.37
C ILE A 467 37.93 -4.95 14.82
N ASN A 468 38.41 -5.15 13.61
CA ASN A 468 39.05 -4.12 12.80
C ASN A 468 38.00 -3.41 11.94
N PRO A 469 37.59 -2.16 12.28
CA PRO A 469 36.51 -1.49 11.57
C PRO A 469 36.80 -1.25 10.07
N GLN A 470 38.06 -1.15 9.66
CA GLN A 470 38.39 -0.91 8.24
C GLN A 470 38.18 -2.12 7.35
N VAL A 471 38.39 -3.31 7.90
CA VAL A 471 38.43 -4.57 7.13
C VAL A 471 37.19 -5.41 7.39
N ASP A 472 36.71 -5.42 8.63
CA ASP A 472 35.65 -6.34 9.05
C ASP A 472 34.24 -5.82 8.76
N VAL A 473 34.07 -4.51 8.52
CA VAL A 473 32.77 -3.89 8.23
C VAL A 473 32.58 -3.70 6.73
N LYS A 474 31.61 -4.41 6.15
CA LYS A 474 31.33 -4.43 4.71
C LYS A 474 29.86 -4.18 4.39
N THR A 475 29.58 -3.45 3.32
CA THR A 475 28.24 -3.36 2.73
C THR A 475 27.91 -4.66 1.99
N LEU A 476 26.63 -4.87 1.65
CA LEU A 476 26.25 -6.03 0.84
C LEU A 476 26.98 -6.05 -0.51
N THR A 477 27.07 -4.90 -1.19
CA THR A 477 27.77 -4.79 -2.48
C THR A 477 29.22 -5.27 -2.36
N GLU A 478 29.95 -4.82 -1.33
CA GLU A 478 31.33 -5.24 -1.09
C GLU A 478 31.45 -6.75 -0.81
N VAL A 479 30.52 -7.34 -0.04
CA VAL A 479 30.52 -8.78 0.25
C VAL A 479 30.37 -9.63 -1.02
N TYR A 480 29.48 -9.24 -1.93
CA TYR A 480 29.30 -9.96 -3.19
C TYR A 480 30.45 -9.70 -4.18
N GLU A 481 31.03 -8.50 -4.19
CA GLU A 481 32.24 -8.20 -4.96
C GLU A 481 33.43 -9.03 -4.49
N ASP A 482 33.64 -9.11 -3.17
CA ASP A 482 34.69 -9.93 -2.55
C ASP A 482 34.48 -11.42 -2.89
N ALA A 483 33.25 -11.92 -2.79
CA ALA A 483 32.94 -13.30 -3.17
C ALA A 483 33.22 -13.57 -4.65
N THR A 484 32.90 -12.62 -5.53
CA THR A 484 33.19 -12.70 -6.97
C THR A 484 34.70 -12.75 -7.22
N GLN A 485 35.46 -11.90 -6.56
CA GLN A 485 36.92 -11.84 -6.70
C GLN A 485 37.60 -13.09 -6.14
N GLN A 486 37.20 -13.55 -4.96
CA GLN A 486 37.77 -14.71 -4.28
C GLN A 486 37.54 -16.01 -5.09
N THR A 487 36.35 -16.16 -5.66
CA THR A 487 35.96 -17.37 -6.38
C THR A 487 36.32 -17.29 -7.87
N GLY A 488 36.44 -16.10 -8.45
CA GLY A 488 36.58 -15.91 -9.89
C GLY A 488 35.38 -16.43 -10.71
N PHE A 489 34.23 -16.65 -10.07
CA PHE A 489 32.98 -17.06 -10.72
C PHE A 489 32.22 -15.82 -11.21
N ASP A 490 31.50 -15.91 -12.34
CA ASP A 490 30.64 -14.82 -12.84
C ASP A 490 29.39 -14.72 -11.94
N LEU A 491 29.54 -14.04 -10.81
CA LEU A 491 28.47 -13.76 -9.86
C LEU A 491 28.03 -12.31 -10.00
N ARG A 492 26.76 -12.11 -10.38
CA ARG A 492 26.14 -10.79 -10.47
C ARG A 492 25.19 -10.58 -9.30
N TYR A 493 25.49 -9.61 -8.44
CA TYR A 493 24.58 -9.16 -7.40
C TYR A 493 23.56 -8.14 -7.93
N ALA A 494 22.31 -8.25 -7.47
CA ALA A 494 21.23 -7.30 -7.73
C ALA A 494 20.35 -7.13 -6.48
N ARG A 495 19.78 -5.94 -6.31
CA ARG A 495 18.86 -5.60 -5.23
C ARG A 495 17.50 -5.22 -5.82
N ILE A 496 16.42 -5.81 -5.33
CA ILE A 496 15.03 -5.42 -5.61
C ILE A 496 14.32 -5.28 -4.27
N PRO A 497 14.27 -4.08 -3.66
CA PRO A 497 13.76 -3.89 -2.31
C PRO A 497 12.24 -4.08 -2.27
N VAL A 498 11.80 -5.22 -1.72
CA VAL A 498 10.37 -5.51 -1.54
C VAL A 498 10.04 -5.38 -0.06
N SER A 499 8.94 -4.67 0.24
CA SER A 499 8.48 -4.50 1.62
C SER A 499 8.06 -5.80 2.27
N ASP A 500 8.34 -5.91 3.57
CA ASP A 500 8.09 -7.16 4.27
C ASP A 500 6.59 -7.46 4.39
N GLU A 501 6.24 -8.73 4.26
CA GLU A 501 4.85 -9.22 4.30
C GLU A 501 3.85 -8.60 3.30
N THR A 502 4.24 -7.72 2.38
CA THR A 502 3.37 -7.14 1.33
C THR A 502 3.54 -7.85 -0.03
N ALA A 503 2.66 -7.57 -0.98
CA ALA A 503 2.85 -7.97 -2.38
C ALA A 503 3.96 -7.10 -3.02
N PRO A 504 4.82 -7.67 -3.89
CA PRO A 504 5.70 -6.87 -4.74
C PRO A 504 4.91 -5.83 -5.52
N GLU A 505 5.48 -4.66 -5.71
CA GLU A 505 4.92 -3.65 -6.59
C GLU A 505 5.10 -4.05 -8.06
N GLU A 506 4.30 -3.45 -8.94
CA GLU A 506 4.40 -3.71 -10.38
C GLU A 506 5.80 -3.40 -10.93
N LYS A 507 6.47 -2.36 -10.40
CA LYS A 507 7.85 -2.01 -10.79
C LYS A 507 8.86 -3.10 -10.43
N ASP A 508 8.67 -3.78 -9.31
CA ASP A 508 9.57 -4.84 -8.84
C ASP A 508 9.52 -6.05 -9.79
N LEU A 509 8.34 -6.30 -10.39
CA LEU A 509 8.14 -7.33 -11.40
C LEU A 509 8.77 -6.94 -12.75
N ASP A 510 8.67 -5.67 -13.14
CA ASP A 510 9.41 -5.14 -14.30
C ASP A 510 10.92 -5.32 -14.13
N ASP A 511 11.47 -4.95 -12.96
CA ASP A 511 12.90 -5.04 -12.68
C ASP A 511 13.38 -6.49 -12.70
N MET A 512 12.57 -7.42 -12.19
CA MET A 512 12.85 -8.86 -12.28
C MET A 512 12.90 -9.33 -13.74
N VAL A 513 11.93 -8.93 -14.58
CA VAL A 513 11.93 -9.26 -16.01
C VAL A 513 13.15 -8.65 -16.70
N ARG A 514 13.42 -7.36 -16.52
CA ARG A 514 14.59 -6.67 -17.12
C ARG A 514 15.91 -7.32 -16.74
N LEU A 515 16.04 -7.76 -15.48
CA LEU A 515 17.26 -8.38 -14.97
C LEU A 515 17.50 -9.78 -15.55
N LEU A 516 16.45 -10.60 -15.63
CA LEU A 516 16.57 -12.04 -15.90
C LEU A 516 16.34 -12.42 -17.37
N LEU A 517 15.49 -11.67 -18.08
CA LEU A 517 15.13 -11.96 -19.47
C LEU A 517 16.37 -12.11 -20.37
N PRO A 518 17.39 -11.21 -20.34
CA PRO A 518 18.57 -11.36 -21.19
C PRO A 518 19.35 -12.65 -20.92
N ALA A 519 19.44 -13.07 -19.65
CA ALA A 519 20.18 -14.26 -19.25
C ALA A 519 19.46 -15.55 -19.70
N PHE A 520 18.15 -15.63 -19.46
CA PHE A 520 17.34 -16.78 -19.88
C PHE A 520 17.24 -16.89 -21.41
N MET A 521 17.08 -15.78 -22.12
CA MET A 521 17.07 -15.77 -23.58
C MET A 521 18.41 -16.26 -24.15
N ASN A 522 19.54 -15.78 -23.62
CA ASN A 522 20.88 -16.22 -24.05
C ASN A 522 21.05 -17.74 -23.84
N GLU A 523 20.70 -18.26 -22.66
CA GLU A 523 20.81 -19.69 -22.34
C GLU A 523 19.96 -20.55 -23.29
N LEU A 524 18.72 -20.12 -23.53
CA LEU A 524 17.78 -20.82 -24.40
C LEU A 524 18.09 -20.65 -25.89
N GLY A 525 19.01 -19.75 -26.25
CA GLY A 525 19.35 -19.45 -27.65
C GLY A 525 18.26 -18.65 -28.37
N LEU A 526 17.46 -17.90 -27.62
CA LEU A 526 16.52 -16.91 -28.16
C LEU A 526 17.29 -15.60 -28.38
N LEU A 527 17.46 -15.19 -29.65
CA LEU A 527 18.15 -13.93 -29.98
C LEU A 527 17.13 -12.82 -30.21
N LEU A 528 17.39 -11.65 -29.64
CA LEU A 528 16.70 -10.41 -30.03
C LEU A 528 17.11 -10.04 -31.47
N PRO A 529 16.21 -9.46 -32.30
CA PRO A 529 16.52 -9.08 -33.68
C PRO A 529 17.73 -8.15 -33.81
N SER A 530 18.07 -7.39 -32.76
CA SER A 530 19.19 -6.45 -32.72
C SER A 530 20.58 -7.08 -32.55
N ASP A 531 20.67 -8.34 -32.11
CA ASP A 531 21.94 -8.97 -31.68
C ASP A 531 22.50 -9.99 -32.70
N GLN A 532 22.07 -9.93 -33.96
CA GLN A 532 22.45 -10.89 -35.01
C GLN A 532 23.95 -10.86 -35.41
N THR A 533 24.77 -9.99 -34.84
CA THR A 533 26.14 -9.71 -35.34
C THR A 533 27.26 -10.37 -34.54
N SER A 534 26.98 -11.06 -33.42
CA SER A 534 28.02 -11.82 -32.70
C SER A 534 27.50 -13.14 -32.15
N ALA A 535 28.22 -14.24 -32.42
CA ALA A 535 27.95 -15.56 -31.86
C ALA A 535 28.20 -15.54 -30.34
N GLN A 536 27.22 -15.09 -29.56
CA GLN A 536 27.32 -15.13 -28.10
C GLN A 536 27.34 -16.59 -27.63
N LYS A 537 28.37 -16.95 -26.86
CA LYS A 537 28.46 -18.25 -26.18
C LYS A 537 27.26 -18.39 -25.25
N LYS A 538 26.46 -19.46 -25.42
CA LYS A 538 25.38 -19.81 -24.47
C LYS A 538 25.99 -20.02 -23.08
N ARG A 539 25.44 -19.34 -22.07
CA ARG A 539 25.87 -19.48 -20.68
C ARG A 539 24.71 -19.99 -19.83
N LYS A 540 24.91 -21.10 -19.13
CA LYS A 540 23.92 -21.61 -18.18
C LYS A 540 23.96 -20.75 -16.92
N THR A 541 22.83 -20.13 -16.58
CA THR A 541 22.76 -19.10 -15.53
C THR A 541 21.91 -19.57 -14.36
N ALA A 542 22.52 -19.67 -13.18
CA ALA A 542 21.79 -19.87 -11.93
C ALA A 542 21.17 -18.55 -11.45
N VAL A 543 19.96 -18.60 -10.89
CA VAL A 543 19.28 -17.45 -10.26
C VAL A 543 19.04 -17.78 -8.80
N ILE A 544 19.58 -16.97 -7.89
CA ILE A 544 19.44 -17.14 -6.45
C ILE A 544 18.62 -15.97 -5.91
N CYS A 545 17.57 -16.24 -5.16
CA CYS A 545 16.76 -15.23 -4.49
C CYS A 545 16.89 -15.35 -2.97
N ASN A 546 17.12 -14.24 -2.28
CA ASN A 546 17.13 -14.23 -0.81
C ASN A 546 16.36 -13.04 -0.23
N CYS A 547 15.85 -13.23 0.98
CA CYS A 547 15.41 -12.17 1.88
C CYS A 547 16.00 -12.46 3.27
N GLN A 548 15.42 -11.91 4.35
CA GLN A 548 15.87 -12.21 5.70
C GLN A 548 15.82 -13.71 6.00
N MET A 549 14.61 -14.30 6.02
CA MET A 549 14.40 -15.72 6.38
C MET A 549 14.32 -16.66 5.17
N GLY A 550 14.32 -16.16 3.94
CA GLY A 550 14.12 -17.02 2.76
C GLY A 550 12.70 -17.54 2.59
N ARG A 551 11.70 -16.87 3.21
CA ARG A 551 10.30 -17.32 3.31
C ARG A 551 9.31 -16.53 2.44
N GLY A 552 8.86 -15.35 2.88
CA GLY A 552 7.84 -14.52 2.21
C GLY A 552 8.26 -14.03 0.82
N ARG A 553 9.13 -13.02 0.84
CA ARG A 553 9.67 -12.35 -0.34
C ARG A 553 10.38 -13.34 -1.27
N THR A 554 11.27 -14.18 -0.74
CA THR A 554 11.98 -15.20 -1.52
C THR A 554 11.03 -16.14 -2.27
N THR A 555 10.07 -16.77 -1.59
CA THR A 555 9.17 -17.72 -2.27
C THR A 555 8.34 -17.02 -3.34
N THR A 556 7.95 -15.76 -3.13
CA THR A 556 7.23 -14.96 -4.12
C THR A 556 8.08 -14.71 -5.37
N ALA A 557 9.34 -14.30 -5.19
CA ALA A 557 10.26 -14.11 -6.31
C ALA A 557 10.54 -15.43 -7.04
N LEU A 558 10.73 -16.54 -6.32
CA LEU A 558 10.90 -17.87 -6.90
C LEU A 558 9.73 -18.24 -7.83
N VAL A 559 8.48 -17.98 -7.41
CA VAL A 559 7.28 -18.20 -8.24
C VAL A 559 7.34 -17.34 -9.52
N CYS A 560 7.65 -16.05 -9.41
CA CYS A 560 7.77 -15.16 -10.57
C CYS A 560 8.86 -15.61 -11.55
N VAL A 561 10.07 -15.91 -11.05
CA VAL A 561 11.21 -16.36 -11.86
C VAL A 561 10.89 -17.70 -12.54
N TYR A 562 10.25 -18.62 -11.83
CA TYR A 562 9.87 -19.92 -12.38
C TYR A 562 8.83 -19.79 -13.49
N MET A 563 7.78 -18.97 -13.31
CA MET A 563 6.80 -18.72 -14.37
C MET A 563 7.45 -18.08 -15.61
N LEU A 564 8.35 -17.11 -15.43
CA LEU A 564 9.10 -16.49 -16.53
C LEU A 564 9.95 -17.53 -17.28
N ARG A 565 10.63 -18.42 -16.54
CA ARG A 565 11.42 -19.51 -17.13
C ARG A 565 10.54 -20.45 -17.95
N VAL A 566 9.42 -20.92 -17.40
CA VAL A 566 8.48 -21.84 -18.06
C VAL A 566 7.96 -21.26 -19.39
N VAL A 567 7.58 -19.98 -19.42
CA VAL A 567 7.06 -19.37 -20.67
C VAL A 567 8.15 -19.15 -21.71
N LEU A 568 9.39 -18.88 -21.30
CA LEU A 568 10.51 -18.71 -22.23
C LEU A 568 10.97 -20.05 -22.82
N GLU A 569 10.96 -21.13 -22.04
CA GLU A 569 11.24 -22.48 -22.53
C GLU A 569 10.20 -22.96 -23.56
N ASP A 570 8.93 -22.59 -23.38
CA ASP A 570 7.89 -22.79 -24.39
C ASP A 570 8.21 -22.02 -25.68
N SER A 571 8.53 -20.72 -25.59
CA SER A 571 8.93 -19.92 -26.75
C SER A 571 10.15 -20.53 -27.47
N ALA A 572 11.16 -21.00 -26.73
CA ALA A 572 12.33 -21.66 -27.30
C ALA A 572 11.98 -22.97 -28.01
N SER A 573 11.11 -23.80 -27.40
CA SER A 573 10.66 -25.06 -27.99
C SER A 573 9.90 -24.85 -29.30
N LEU A 574 9.12 -23.76 -29.41
CA LEU A 574 8.39 -23.39 -30.62
C LEU A 574 9.33 -22.91 -31.74
N VAL A 575 10.34 -22.11 -31.41
CA VAL A 575 11.27 -21.52 -32.39
C VAL A 575 12.30 -22.54 -32.88
N LEU A 576 12.84 -23.38 -31.99
CA LEU A 576 13.94 -24.29 -32.29
C LEU A 576 13.50 -25.65 -32.87
N ALA A 577 12.19 -25.84 -33.10
CA ALA A 577 11.61 -27.04 -33.71
C ALA A 577 12.01 -28.38 -33.03
N SER A 578 12.28 -28.36 -31.73
CA SER A 578 12.53 -29.58 -30.93
C SER A 578 11.22 -30.28 -30.57
N ALA A 579 10.49 -30.74 -31.60
CA ALA A 579 9.07 -31.08 -31.55
C ALA A 579 8.70 -32.46 -30.94
N ASP A 580 9.66 -33.23 -30.39
CA ASP A 580 9.37 -34.60 -29.94
C ASP A 580 8.78 -34.70 -28.51
N LYS A 581 8.85 -33.63 -27.70
CA LYS A 581 8.22 -33.58 -26.37
C LYS A 581 7.40 -32.30 -26.18
N PRO A 582 6.21 -32.38 -25.54
CA PRO A 582 5.48 -31.18 -25.16
C PRO A 582 6.31 -30.35 -24.19
N SER A 583 6.25 -29.02 -24.33
CA SER A 583 6.84 -28.11 -23.35
C SER A 583 6.15 -28.28 -22.00
N LEU A 584 6.86 -27.99 -20.91
CA LEU A 584 6.28 -28.03 -19.56
C LEU A 584 5.02 -27.16 -19.45
N LEU A 585 5.02 -26.00 -20.10
CA LEU A 585 3.82 -25.17 -20.18
C LEU A 585 2.63 -25.93 -20.80
N LYS A 586 2.80 -26.60 -21.94
CA LYS A 586 1.72 -27.37 -22.56
C LYS A 586 1.21 -28.49 -21.65
N GLU A 587 2.09 -29.10 -20.87
CA GLU A 587 1.71 -30.10 -19.86
C GLU A 587 0.87 -29.47 -18.74
N ILE A 588 1.30 -28.32 -18.20
CA ILE A 588 0.57 -27.56 -17.18
C ILE A 588 -0.84 -27.17 -17.69
N LEU A 589 -0.92 -26.63 -18.91
CA LEU A 589 -2.17 -26.18 -19.51
C LEU A 589 -3.08 -27.35 -19.95
N GLY A 590 -2.49 -28.52 -20.24
CA GLY A 590 -3.18 -29.74 -20.63
C GLY A 590 -3.70 -30.57 -19.46
N ALA A 591 -3.21 -30.35 -18.23
CA ALA A 591 -3.55 -31.11 -17.02
C ALA A 591 -4.99 -30.87 -16.48
N ARG A 592 -5.94 -30.46 -17.32
CA ARG A 592 -7.24 -29.89 -16.94
C ARG A 592 -8.20 -30.79 -16.13
N THR A 593 -7.90 -32.07 -15.85
CA THR A 593 -8.95 -32.97 -15.30
C THR A 593 -8.57 -34.13 -14.36
N ALA A 594 -7.32 -34.39 -13.92
CA ALA A 594 -7.07 -35.65 -13.17
C ALA A 594 -6.03 -35.65 -12.02
N GLY A 595 -5.49 -34.51 -11.60
CA GLY A 595 -4.55 -34.45 -10.46
C GLY A 595 -5.25 -34.08 -9.14
N HIS A 596 -4.70 -34.54 -8.00
CA HIS A 596 -5.10 -34.13 -6.64
C HIS A 596 -4.95 -32.61 -6.50
N ARG A 597 -5.98 -31.85 -6.88
CA ARG A 597 -6.00 -30.40 -6.67
C ARG A 597 -6.01 -30.16 -5.16
N ARG A 598 -5.01 -29.41 -4.69
CA ARG A 598 -4.93 -28.95 -3.30
C ARG A 598 -6.23 -28.25 -2.93
N GLN A 599 -6.78 -28.51 -1.76
CA GLN A 599 -8.07 -27.92 -1.35
C GLN A 599 -8.04 -26.39 -1.36
N SER A 600 -6.91 -25.80 -0.96
CA SER A 600 -6.70 -24.34 -1.00
C SER A 600 -6.69 -23.76 -2.42
N ALA A 601 -6.35 -24.55 -3.45
CA ALA A 601 -6.42 -24.12 -4.85
C ALA A 601 -7.87 -23.86 -5.30
N ALA A 602 -8.80 -24.71 -4.83
CA ALA A 602 -10.23 -24.56 -5.08
C ALA A 602 -10.78 -23.35 -4.34
N ILE A 603 -10.50 -23.24 -3.03
CA ILE A 603 -10.96 -22.14 -2.18
C ILE A 603 -10.53 -20.77 -2.75
N THR A 604 -9.25 -20.60 -3.09
CA THR A 604 -8.79 -19.31 -3.63
C THR A 604 -9.41 -18.99 -4.98
N GLY A 605 -9.70 -20.00 -5.80
CA GLY A 605 -10.41 -19.83 -7.07
C GLY A 605 -11.89 -19.47 -6.92
N GLU A 606 -12.48 -19.73 -5.75
CA GLU A 606 -13.87 -19.41 -5.45
C GLU A 606 -14.07 -17.97 -4.98
N PHE A 607 -13.03 -17.23 -4.59
CA PHE A 607 -13.19 -15.82 -4.21
C PHE A 607 -13.74 -14.99 -5.36
N VAL A 608 -14.75 -14.16 -5.09
CA VAL A 608 -15.47 -13.41 -6.14
C VAL A 608 -14.53 -12.55 -6.98
N VAL A 609 -13.54 -11.92 -6.34
CA VAL A 609 -12.56 -11.06 -7.01
C VAL A 609 -11.68 -11.87 -7.94
N ILE A 610 -11.24 -13.06 -7.54
CA ILE A 610 -10.46 -13.96 -8.41
C ILE A 610 -11.33 -14.48 -9.55
N ARG A 611 -12.58 -14.90 -9.30
CA ARG A 611 -13.47 -15.33 -10.39
C ARG A 611 -13.71 -14.23 -11.41
N LYS A 612 -13.88 -12.97 -10.97
CA LYS A 612 -14.02 -11.83 -11.86
C LYS A 612 -12.72 -11.55 -12.61
N LEU A 613 -11.57 -11.54 -11.91
CA LEU A 613 -10.26 -11.40 -12.54
C LEU A 613 -10.06 -12.43 -13.67
N LEU A 614 -10.33 -13.71 -13.40
CA LEU A 614 -10.17 -14.79 -14.38
C LEU A 614 -11.16 -14.68 -15.56
N LYS A 615 -12.29 -13.97 -15.40
CA LYS A 615 -13.21 -13.66 -16.51
C LYS A 615 -12.78 -12.43 -17.30
N THR A 616 -12.13 -11.46 -16.64
CA THR A 616 -11.59 -10.26 -17.28
C THR A 616 -10.37 -10.58 -18.14
N LEU A 617 -9.51 -11.49 -17.70
CA LEU A 617 -8.29 -11.87 -18.43
C LEU A 617 -8.61 -12.83 -19.57
N ASP A 618 -8.16 -12.51 -20.79
CA ASP A 618 -8.40 -13.32 -22.00
C ASP A 618 -7.87 -14.77 -21.85
N ASN A 619 -6.79 -14.94 -21.08
CA ASN A 619 -6.15 -16.23 -20.79
C ASN A 619 -6.36 -16.67 -19.32
N GLY A 620 -7.43 -16.22 -18.66
CA GLY A 620 -7.67 -16.41 -17.23
C GLY A 620 -7.49 -17.86 -16.74
N SER A 621 -8.08 -18.84 -17.42
CA SER A 621 -7.91 -20.25 -17.04
C SER A 621 -6.45 -20.71 -17.09
N ASP A 622 -5.69 -20.25 -18.08
CA ASP A 622 -4.32 -20.69 -18.31
C ASP A 622 -3.35 -20.01 -17.34
N CYS A 623 -3.54 -18.71 -17.07
CA CYS A 623 -2.72 -17.99 -16.09
C CYS A 623 -2.93 -18.54 -14.67
N LYS A 624 -4.16 -18.93 -14.31
CA LYS A 624 -4.44 -19.59 -13.03
C LYS A 624 -3.68 -20.91 -12.89
N LEU A 625 -3.71 -21.75 -13.93
CA LEU A 625 -3.00 -23.04 -13.93
C LEU A 625 -1.50 -22.83 -13.77
N LEU A 626 -0.92 -21.88 -14.50
CA LEU A 626 0.50 -21.55 -14.40
C LEU A 626 0.89 -21.06 -12.99
N VAL A 627 0.14 -20.11 -12.42
CA VAL A 627 0.39 -19.60 -11.05
C VAL A 627 0.27 -20.70 -10.02
N ASP A 628 -0.82 -21.46 -10.06
CA ASP A 628 -1.09 -22.51 -9.08
C ASP A 628 0.00 -23.58 -9.11
N TYR A 629 0.42 -24.00 -10.31
CA TYR A 629 1.51 -24.94 -10.50
C TYR A 629 2.83 -24.38 -9.97
N ALA A 630 3.16 -23.12 -10.31
CA ALA A 630 4.40 -22.48 -9.85
C ALA A 630 4.44 -22.33 -8.32
N ILE A 631 3.31 -21.99 -7.68
CA ILE A 631 3.20 -21.93 -6.22
C ILE A 631 3.47 -23.30 -5.60
N ASP A 632 2.93 -24.38 -6.18
CA ASP A 632 3.16 -25.74 -5.70
C ASP A 632 4.63 -26.16 -5.85
N GLN A 633 5.30 -25.81 -6.95
CA GLN A 633 6.74 -26.07 -7.10
C GLN A 633 7.61 -25.28 -6.10
N CYS A 634 7.11 -24.16 -5.57
CA CYS A 634 7.84 -23.30 -4.65
C CYS A 634 7.49 -23.52 -3.17
N GLU A 635 6.71 -24.57 -2.84
CA GLU A 635 6.05 -24.68 -1.54
C GLU A 635 6.94 -25.06 -0.34
N HIS A 636 8.20 -25.43 -0.58
CA HIS A 636 9.17 -25.94 0.41
C HIS A 636 9.16 -25.22 1.77
N MET A 637 8.93 -23.91 1.76
CA MET A 637 8.89 -23.09 2.97
C MET A 637 7.46 -22.73 3.39
N GLN A 638 6.62 -22.39 2.43
CA GLN A 638 5.21 -22.08 2.62
C GLN A 638 4.48 -22.09 1.27
N ASN A 639 3.20 -22.46 1.28
CA ASN A 639 2.32 -22.32 0.13
C ASN A 639 1.43 -21.07 0.32
N LEU A 640 1.48 -20.14 -0.63
CA LEU A 640 0.76 -18.87 -0.53
C LEU A 640 -0.75 -19.07 -0.33
N ARG A 641 -1.36 -20.06 -1.00
CA ARG A 641 -2.81 -20.32 -0.96
C ARG A 641 -3.24 -20.91 0.38
N ASP A 642 -2.39 -21.75 0.96
CA ASP A 642 -2.60 -22.26 2.32
C ASP A 642 -2.49 -21.11 3.34
N CYS A 643 -1.50 -20.21 3.18
CA CYS A 643 -1.35 -19.05 4.04
C CYS A 643 -2.55 -18.08 3.99
N ILE A 644 -3.14 -17.85 2.81
CA ILE A 644 -4.38 -17.06 2.67
C ILE A 644 -5.50 -17.70 3.49
N SER A 645 -5.73 -19.00 3.29
CA SER A 645 -6.81 -19.73 3.95
C SER A 645 -6.63 -19.73 5.47
N GLN A 646 -5.44 -20.07 5.96
CA GLN A 646 -5.12 -20.11 7.39
C GLN A 646 -5.27 -18.73 8.07
N CYS A 647 -4.77 -17.66 7.45
CA CYS A 647 -4.90 -16.32 8.02
C CYS A 647 -6.35 -15.86 8.04
N ARG A 648 -7.13 -16.17 6.99
CA ARG A 648 -8.56 -15.85 6.94
C ARG A 648 -9.33 -16.57 8.04
N ASP A 649 -9.07 -17.87 8.22
CA ASP A 649 -9.77 -18.67 9.23
C ASP A 649 -9.46 -18.18 10.65
N LEU A 650 -8.21 -17.80 10.94
CA LEU A 650 -7.83 -17.15 12.21
C LEU A 650 -8.42 -15.74 12.36
N ALA A 651 -8.65 -15.01 11.28
CA ALA A 651 -9.24 -13.67 11.33
C ALA A 651 -10.73 -13.69 11.73
N VAL A 652 -11.44 -14.79 11.47
CA VAL A 652 -12.86 -14.95 11.83
C VAL A 652 -13.08 -15.75 13.11
N ASP A 653 -12.01 -16.28 13.72
CA ASP A 653 -12.06 -17.05 14.96
C ASP A 653 -12.49 -16.15 16.13
N ARG A 654 -13.70 -16.40 16.64
CA ARG A 654 -14.30 -15.59 17.72
C ARG A 654 -13.60 -15.77 19.07
N ASP A 655 -12.81 -16.84 19.23
CA ASP A 655 -12.07 -17.11 20.46
C ASP A 655 -10.78 -16.27 20.54
N LEU A 656 -10.34 -15.68 19.43
CA LEU A 656 -9.18 -14.79 19.41
C LEU A 656 -9.56 -13.33 19.79
N PRO A 657 -8.68 -12.63 20.55
CA PRO A 657 -8.83 -11.20 20.80
C PRO A 657 -8.91 -10.40 19.49
N SER A 658 -9.66 -9.29 19.50
CA SER A 658 -9.87 -8.44 18.30
C SER A 658 -8.55 -8.06 17.63
N ALA A 659 -7.54 -7.61 18.40
CA ALA A 659 -6.25 -7.22 17.86
C ALA A 659 -5.52 -8.36 17.10
N LYS A 660 -5.68 -9.62 17.54
CA LYS A 660 -5.12 -10.77 16.82
C LYS A 660 -5.90 -11.07 15.55
N ARG A 661 -7.23 -10.95 15.58
CA ARG A 661 -8.07 -11.09 14.38
C ARG A 661 -7.73 -10.04 13.33
N ASP A 662 -7.55 -8.79 13.74
CA ASP A 662 -7.16 -7.69 12.85
C ASP A 662 -5.78 -7.92 12.24
N PHE A 663 -4.82 -8.43 13.03
CA PHE A 663 -3.51 -8.85 12.56
C PHE A 663 -3.59 -9.95 11.48
N PHE A 664 -4.36 -11.01 11.73
CA PHE A 664 -4.52 -12.09 10.76
C PHE A 664 -5.31 -11.66 9.53
N MET A 665 -6.32 -10.79 9.69
CA MET A 665 -7.06 -10.23 8.55
C MET A 665 -6.12 -9.45 7.64
N LEU A 666 -5.32 -8.53 8.20
CA LEU A 666 -4.34 -7.76 7.43
C LEU A 666 -3.37 -8.69 6.66
N ARG A 667 -2.89 -9.74 7.33
CA ARG A 667 -1.98 -10.72 6.71
C ARG A 667 -2.66 -11.52 5.59
N ALA A 668 -3.91 -11.93 5.80
CA ALA A 668 -4.70 -12.60 4.77
C ALA A 668 -4.85 -11.72 3.53
N VAL A 669 -5.14 -10.43 3.73
CA VAL A 669 -5.30 -9.43 2.65
C VAL A 669 -4.01 -9.23 1.88
N ASN A 670 -2.88 -9.08 2.57
CA ASN A 670 -1.59 -8.92 1.90
C ASN A 670 -1.23 -10.16 1.05
N TYR A 671 -1.49 -11.37 1.56
CA TYR A 671 -1.28 -12.60 0.80
C TYR A 671 -2.26 -12.74 -0.37
N PHE A 672 -3.49 -12.27 -0.19
CA PHE A 672 -4.50 -12.29 -1.23
C PHE A 672 -4.19 -11.31 -2.37
N GLU A 673 -3.79 -10.08 -2.04
CA GLU A 673 -3.26 -9.10 -3.01
C GLU A 673 -2.05 -9.69 -3.75
N ARG A 674 -1.15 -10.36 -3.03
CA ARG A 674 0.01 -11.02 -3.66
C ARG A 674 -0.41 -12.08 -4.66
N TYR A 675 -1.40 -12.92 -4.34
CA TYR A 675 -1.92 -13.90 -5.30
C TYR A 675 -2.58 -13.22 -6.50
N PHE A 676 -3.33 -12.14 -6.29
CA PHE A 676 -3.90 -11.34 -7.38
C PHE A 676 -2.81 -10.85 -8.36
N TYR A 677 -1.74 -10.24 -7.85
CA TYR A 677 -0.62 -9.79 -8.70
C TYR A 677 0.07 -10.94 -9.43
N LEU A 678 0.22 -12.11 -8.80
CA LEU A 678 0.79 -13.29 -9.47
C LEU A 678 -0.08 -13.76 -10.65
N VAL A 679 -1.42 -13.72 -10.51
CA VAL A 679 -2.35 -14.07 -11.61
C VAL A 679 -2.23 -13.06 -12.76
N CYS A 680 -2.22 -11.76 -12.45
CA CYS A 680 -1.97 -10.73 -13.46
C CYS A 680 -0.61 -10.90 -14.14
N PHE A 681 0.44 -11.14 -13.36
CA PHE A 681 1.80 -11.33 -13.89
C PHE A 681 1.88 -12.57 -14.79
N ALA A 682 1.25 -13.68 -14.42
CA ALA A 682 1.17 -14.84 -15.30
C ALA A 682 0.42 -14.55 -16.61
N SER A 683 -0.70 -13.80 -16.55
CA SER A 683 -1.41 -13.35 -17.76
C SER A 683 -0.50 -12.55 -18.69
N TYR A 684 0.23 -11.58 -18.12
CA TYR A 684 1.24 -10.80 -18.83
C TYR A 684 2.33 -11.69 -19.46
N LEU A 685 2.91 -12.61 -18.70
CA LEU A 685 3.95 -13.54 -19.17
C LEU A 685 3.46 -14.41 -20.33
N LEU A 686 2.22 -14.92 -20.26
CA LEU A 686 1.61 -15.74 -21.31
C LEU A 686 1.37 -14.94 -22.61
N GLU A 687 1.02 -13.66 -22.50
CA GLU A 687 0.81 -12.76 -23.66
C GLU A 687 2.15 -12.33 -24.28
N GLU A 688 3.06 -11.80 -23.46
CA GLU A 688 4.31 -11.19 -23.95
C GLU A 688 5.36 -12.20 -24.42
N ARG A 689 5.28 -13.47 -24.00
CA ARG A 689 6.22 -14.51 -24.48
C ARG A 689 6.19 -14.66 -26.01
N ALA A 690 5.04 -14.42 -26.65
CA ALA A 690 4.87 -14.52 -28.10
C ALA A 690 5.60 -13.39 -28.84
N HIS A 691 5.95 -12.33 -28.12
CA HIS A 691 6.64 -11.14 -28.61
C HIS A 691 8.00 -10.94 -27.95
N PHE A 692 8.52 -11.96 -27.26
CA PHE A 692 9.79 -11.90 -26.52
C PHE A 692 9.89 -10.67 -25.60
N PHE A 693 8.76 -10.27 -24.98
CA PHE A 693 8.68 -9.15 -24.04
C PHE A 693 9.10 -7.79 -24.62
N GLN A 694 8.92 -7.60 -25.93
CA GLN A 694 9.27 -6.35 -26.61
C GLN A 694 8.11 -5.34 -26.71
N ARG A 695 6.86 -5.74 -26.48
CA ARG A 695 5.72 -4.83 -26.68
C ARG A 695 5.47 -3.99 -25.43
N SER A 696 5.46 -4.62 -24.27
CA SER A 696 5.12 -3.96 -23.02
C SER A 696 5.86 -4.55 -21.83
N LEU A 697 6.10 -3.71 -20.84
CA LEU A 697 6.44 -4.12 -19.49
C LEU A 697 5.17 -4.36 -18.67
N PHE A 698 5.30 -5.00 -17.51
CA PHE A 698 4.18 -5.38 -16.65
C PHE A 698 3.42 -4.15 -16.13
N VAL A 699 4.11 -3.08 -15.71
CA VAL A 699 3.46 -1.83 -15.28
C VAL A 699 2.59 -1.25 -16.39
N THR A 700 3.14 -1.13 -17.60
CA THR A 700 2.40 -0.59 -18.76
C THR A 700 1.23 -1.51 -19.14
N TRP A 701 1.41 -2.82 -19.04
CA TRP A 701 0.36 -3.81 -19.31
C TRP A 701 -0.77 -3.72 -18.28
N MET A 702 -0.45 -3.63 -16.99
CA MET A 702 -1.42 -3.46 -15.90
C MET A 702 -2.26 -2.18 -16.08
N ASN A 703 -1.61 -1.08 -16.46
CA ASN A 703 -2.26 0.22 -16.67
C ASN A 703 -3.16 0.27 -17.90
N GLY A 704 -2.81 -0.43 -18.98
CA GLY A 704 -3.43 -0.21 -20.29
C GLY A 704 -4.26 -1.38 -20.83
N ARG A 705 -3.91 -2.63 -20.53
CA ARG A 705 -4.40 -3.80 -21.27
C ARG A 705 -5.91 -4.03 -21.16
N TYR A 706 -6.47 -3.75 -19.99
CA TYR A 706 -7.89 -3.94 -19.66
C TYR A 706 -8.51 -2.65 -19.09
N GLY A 707 -7.95 -1.48 -19.44
CA GLY A 707 -8.35 -0.19 -18.87
C GLY A 707 -8.28 -0.19 -17.34
N SER A 708 -9.34 0.27 -16.69
CA SER A 708 -9.45 0.32 -15.22
C SER A 708 -9.82 -1.02 -14.57
N ALA A 709 -10.22 -2.05 -15.33
CA ALA A 709 -10.88 -3.24 -14.79
C ALA A 709 -10.04 -3.99 -13.75
N LEU A 710 -8.71 -4.06 -13.92
CA LEU A 710 -7.83 -4.72 -12.94
C LEU A 710 -7.73 -3.91 -11.65
N TYR A 711 -7.66 -2.57 -11.76
CA TYR A 711 -7.61 -1.69 -10.60
C TYR A 711 -8.95 -1.59 -9.88
N GLU A 712 -10.08 -1.68 -10.60
CA GLU A 712 -11.43 -1.82 -10.03
C GLU A 712 -11.52 -3.04 -9.10
N LEU A 713 -10.98 -4.18 -9.56
CA LEU A 713 -10.95 -5.41 -8.76
C LEU A 713 -10.01 -5.32 -7.56
N LEU A 714 -8.84 -4.68 -7.72
CA LEU A 714 -7.93 -4.41 -6.61
C LEU A 714 -8.58 -3.48 -5.59
N ASP A 715 -9.27 -2.45 -6.03
CA ASP A 715 -9.91 -1.48 -5.14
C ASP A 715 -11.03 -2.14 -4.31
N ASN A 716 -11.68 -3.16 -4.87
CA ASN A 716 -12.76 -3.94 -4.25
C ASN A 716 -12.32 -5.33 -3.76
N LEU A 717 -11.07 -5.47 -3.31
CA LEU A 717 -10.53 -6.75 -2.84
C LEU A 717 -11.38 -7.29 -1.67
N CYS A 718 -11.93 -8.50 -1.79
CA CYS A 718 -12.76 -9.13 -0.76
C CYS A 718 -12.74 -10.67 -0.83
N PHE A 719 -13.00 -11.31 0.31
CA PHE A 719 -13.05 -12.78 0.45
C PHE A 719 -14.46 -13.38 0.26
N GLU A 720 -15.49 -12.54 0.13
CA GLU A 720 -16.90 -12.96 0.08
C GLU A 720 -17.37 -13.42 -1.31
N GLU A 721 -18.60 -13.94 -1.35
CA GLU A 721 -19.24 -14.50 -2.55
C GLU A 721 -19.72 -13.43 -3.55
N GLU A 722 -20.00 -12.21 -3.07
CA GLU A 722 -20.48 -11.07 -3.87
C GLU A 722 -19.66 -9.79 -3.60
N ILE A 723 -19.35 -9.02 -4.66
CA ILE A 723 -18.76 -7.69 -4.51
C ILE A 723 -19.85 -6.73 -4.04
N GLY A 724 -19.65 -6.10 -2.87
CA GLY A 724 -20.61 -5.19 -2.25
C GLY A 724 -21.36 -5.77 -1.04
N ALA A 725 -21.14 -7.04 -0.70
CA ALA A 725 -21.54 -7.59 0.59
C ALA A 725 -20.65 -7.03 1.72
N GLU A 726 -21.16 -7.00 2.96
CA GLU A 726 -20.81 -6.10 4.07
C GLU A 726 -19.37 -6.20 4.66
N THR A 727 -18.43 -6.84 3.95
CA THR A 727 -17.00 -6.89 4.29
C THR A 727 -16.09 -6.50 3.12
N HIS A 728 -16.24 -5.27 2.60
CA HIS A 728 -15.20 -4.65 1.79
C HIS A 728 -13.86 -4.69 2.54
N VAL A 729 -12.84 -5.33 1.96
CA VAL A 729 -11.54 -5.46 2.62
C VAL A 729 -10.60 -4.37 2.13
N SER A 730 -10.79 -3.16 2.67
CA SER A 730 -9.95 -1.97 2.49
C SER A 730 -9.66 -1.54 1.04
N SER A 731 -9.99 -0.29 0.70
CA SER A 731 -9.73 0.27 -0.65
C SER A 731 -8.26 0.16 -1.05
N MET A 732 -7.97 0.17 -2.34
CA MET A 732 -6.60 0.22 -2.86
C MET A 732 -5.85 1.41 -2.25
N ARG A 733 -6.53 2.55 -2.14
CA ARG A 733 -6.01 3.76 -1.48
C ARG A 733 -5.64 3.50 -0.01
N TRP A 734 -6.48 2.79 0.74
CA TRP A 734 -6.18 2.40 2.11
C TRP A 734 -4.98 1.44 2.21
N ARG A 735 -4.91 0.46 1.31
CA ARG A 735 -3.82 -0.54 1.32
C ARG A 735 -2.49 0.09 0.93
N TRP A 736 -2.48 0.99 -0.05
CA TRP A 736 -1.28 1.69 -0.50
C TRP A 736 -0.87 2.82 0.44
N ARG A 737 -1.80 3.45 1.20
CA ARG A 737 -1.46 4.34 2.33
C ARG A 737 -0.43 3.76 3.29
N ARG A 738 -0.51 2.46 3.53
CA ARG A 738 0.36 1.76 4.47
C ARG A 738 1.74 1.43 3.90
N LYS A 739 1.92 1.55 2.59
CA LYS A 739 3.17 1.28 1.85
C LYS A 739 3.96 2.56 1.53
N ARG A 740 3.46 3.73 1.97
CA ARG A 740 4.05 5.04 1.62
C ARG A 740 5.38 5.33 2.29
N LYS A 741 6.24 6.04 1.57
CA LYS A 741 7.45 6.66 2.14
C LYS A 741 7.05 7.63 3.26
N LEU A 742 7.33 7.24 4.50
CA LEU A 742 7.16 8.11 5.67
C LEU A 742 8.45 8.93 5.87
N VAL A 743 8.53 10.07 5.19
CA VAL A 743 9.75 10.90 5.27
C VAL A 743 9.67 11.87 6.45
N SER A 744 10.78 11.96 7.19
CA SER A 744 10.93 12.81 8.38
C SER A 744 10.67 14.31 8.17
N ARG A 745 10.52 14.78 6.93
CA ARG A 745 10.24 16.17 6.56
C ARG A 745 9.36 16.26 5.31
N LEU A 746 8.39 17.17 5.32
CA LEU A 746 7.55 17.56 4.18
C LEU A 746 8.27 18.64 3.34
N GLU A 747 9.39 18.29 2.71
CA GLU A 747 10.17 19.18 1.84
C GLU A 747 9.68 19.15 0.38
#